data_AF-A0A0Q5AUS1-F1
#
_entry.id   AF-A0A0Q5AUS1-F1
#
_cell.length_a   1.000
_cell.length_b   1.000
_cell.length_c   1.000
_cell.angle_alpha   90.00
_cell.angle_beta   90.00
_cell.angle_gamma   90.00
#
_symmetry.space_group_name_H-M   'P 1'
#
loop_
_entity.id
_entity.type
_entity.pdbx_description
1 polymer ?
#
loop_
_entity_poly.entity_id
_entity_poly.type
_entity_poly.pdbx_seq_one_letter_code
_entity_poly.pdbx_strand_id
1 'polypeptide(L)'
;MTSSAIKTQKKILLDALNMTLLNDRSIPLDDLETKARQLAPILAPQLGAIDVDDVVARLTEVGKVVIDLIPIVVDPATFKEWLAERSATTDTKRWNAYRQLLVNREWSPNVIQKLDELTDTVLESMGDPKIHGEWARRGLVIGEVQSGKTASYLGILNKAIDYGYKIIVVIGGHTEELRRQTQQRLDKDMTGVDSVYIADNIDSRYANMRIGVGKIDSTIQSNILTTTRSDFSAASKNAGVVALEGDTPTIFVVKKNARVLANLANYLVGQAQNGKLNAPLVVLDDEADWASVNTKTEEDAAAVNKVIRRLLATSSRSSYVAITATPFANVLIDDSVDEDLFPRDFIQALESPSNYTGVESYFGRETAPEVPRRIRTDVQDCLEVLPFSHKRTAQLEELPTSMVRAVSTFLVGTAIRRARDGETRPASMMINVSRFNDVQENVTAQVKHFLDEVTRAVLAEYALPEDELADGRSSASVLKDVFEEEYPGTASWTDLRPHLLDIAAEITVVLVNSGTMGPRNKRLSEMSREDREAESRLPTIFVGGDVLARGLTLDGLQVSYFVRKAAAADTLLQMGRWFGYRPGYEDLVRVWIDSAVVDLFKYVADVSDDLRGSLRLMNSLKMTPQQFGLKMRRHPEAFLITAANKQKNASQIEGEVDINGAFFESYVLSSETEDLDRNLKAGVALVETLKTLEGPAANRGSLLWESVPAEVVARFFAQFRGHDTETFFGRTTKSDKAQLAAHLADAVNAESWDVGFVTGSGDQSSALGLPGDPKTSLRTGVEASSGKSLRFGNRRVAAGSDIKNAMNQDVIRELEAGLSAGERLSEPTIIRHALERPLLLVYSVITQTFTDARAEEMHGTVVKEDKRPKIRADEPLVAVVVAFPVSSDDEERAGSKKGRVSRFVANTVYARMNLNMPSADEEQDEGAA
;
A
#
# COMPACT_ATOMS: atom_id res chain seq x y z
N MET A 1 26.26 -37.32 -5.97
CA MET A 1 25.37 -37.19 -4.78
C MET A 1 24.21 -36.30 -5.18
N THR A 2 22.99 -36.57 -4.73
CA THR A 2 21.83 -35.81 -5.21
C THR A 2 21.80 -34.43 -4.56
N SER A 3 21.78 -33.36 -5.37
CA SER A 3 21.58 -31.97 -4.95
C SER A 3 20.40 -31.80 -3.96
N SER A 4 19.37 -32.65 -4.11
CA SER A 4 18.21 -32.73 -3.22
C SER A 4 18.54 -33.04 -1.73
N ALA A 5 19.53 -33.92 -1.46
CA ALA A 5 19.88 -34.30 -0.09
C ALA A 5 20.56 -33.16 0.67
N ILE A 6 21.47 -32.44 0.01
CA ILE A 6 22.14 -31.26 0.56
C ILE A 6 21.13 -30.14 0.81
N LYS A 7 20.23 -29.87 -0.15
CA LYS A 7 19.17 -28.85 -0.01
C LYS A 7 18.25 -29.14 1.18
N THR A 8 17.90 -30.41 1.40
CA THR A 8 17.07 -30.83 2.54
C THR A 8 17.81 -30.60 3.87
N GLN A 9 19.09 -30.93 3.95
CA GLN A 9 19.88 -30.71 5.17
C GLN A 9 20.17 -29.23 5.46
N LYS A 10 20.41 -28.41 4.42
CA LYS A 10 20.49 -26.94 4.55
C LYS A 10 19.21 -26.39 5.19
N LYS A 11 18.05 -26.86 4.72
CA LYS A 11 16.76 -26.46 5.28
C LYS A 11 16.58 -26.88 6.75
N ILE A 12 16.94 -28.11 7.10
CA ILE A 12 16.85 -28.60 8.50
C ILE A 12 17.69 -27.72 9.44
N LEU A 13 18.92 -27.39 9.03
CA LEU A 13 19.80 -26.52 9.83
C LEU A 13 19.24 -25.09 9.94
N LEU A 14 18.73 -24.53 8.83
CA LEU A 14 18.12 -23.21 8.80
C LEU A 14 16.91 -23.11 9.75
N ASP A 15 16.00 -24.08 9.68
CA ASP A 15 14.79 -24.11 10.52
C ASP A 15 15.16 -24.21 12.02
N ALA A 16 16.18 -25.01 12.37
CA ALA A 16 16.65 -25.15 13.75
C ALA A 16 17.30 -23.87 14.31
N LEU A 17 18.11 -23.19 13.50
CA LEU A 17 18.75 -21.93 13.89
C LEU A 17 17.72 -20.79 14.01
N ASN A 18 16.76 -20.71 13.10
CA ASN A 18 15.62 -19.79 13.18
C ASN A 18 14.84 -19.95 14.50
N MET A 19 14.56 -21.19 14.90
CA MET A 19 13.88 -21.47 16.17
C MET A 19 14.70 -21.06 17.40
N THR A 20 16.03 -21.09 17.31
CA THR A 20 16.91 -20.66 18.39
C THR A 20 16.90 -19.13 18.54
N LEU A 21 16.99 -18.40 17.42
CA LEU A 21 16.88 -16.92 17.38
C LEU A 21 15.54 -16.42 17.89
N LEU A 22 14.48 -17.21 17.70
CA LEU A 22 13.15 -16.91 18.19
C LEU A 22 13.00 -16.96 19.72
N ASN A 23 13.95 -17.58 20.43
CA ASN A 23 13.94 -17.67 21.89
C ASN A 23 14.95 -16.71 22.56
N ASP A 24 16.01 -16.32 21.86
CA ASP A 24 17.03 -15.37 22.32
C ASP A 24 16.82 -13.99 21.64
N ARG A 25 16.47 -12.95 22.42
CA ARG A 25 16.05 -11.61 21.92
C ARG A 25 17.05 -10.87 21.00
N SER A 26 18.28 -11.35 20.86
CA SER A 26 19.24 -11.01 19.81
C SER A 26 20.49 -11.88 19.98
N ILE A 27 21.03 -12.46 18.90
CA ILE A 27 22.28 -13.24 18.92
C ILE A 27 23.32 -12.52 18.04
N PRO A 28 24.53 -12.18 18.55
CA PRO A 28 25.64 -11.68 17.73
C PRO A 28 25.99 -12.64 16.58
N LEU A 29 26.47 -12.11 15.44
CA LEU A 29 26.80 -12.93 14.26
C LEU A 29 27.82 -14.04 14.59
N ASP A 30 28.86 -13.72 15.38
CA ASP A 30 29.87 -14.68 15.80
C ASP A 30 29.29 -15.84 16.65
N ASP A 31 28.30 -15.54 17.50
CA ASP A 31 27.60 -16.53 18.31
C ASP A 31 26.65 -17.37 17.45
N LEU A 32 26.02 -16.77 16.43
CA LEU A 32 25.18 -17.46 15.47
C LEU A 32 25.99 -18.43 14.59
N GLU A 33 27.14 -17.99 14.09
CA GLU A 33 28.09 -18.84 13.36
C GLU A 33 28.58 -19.99 14.23
N THR A 34 28.91 -19.70 15.49
CA THR A 34 29.34 -20.71 16.46
C THR A 34 28.24 -21.75 16.70
N LYS A 35 27.00 -21.32 16.95
CA LYS A 35 25.84 -22.21 17.10
C LYS A 35 25.58 -23.02 15.82
N ALA A 36 25.67 -22.41 14.65
CA ALA A 36 25.48 -23.09 13.36
C ALA A 36 26.52 -24.19 13.16
N ARG A 37 27.80 -23.92 13.45
CA ARG A 37 28.88 -24.91 13.37
C ARG A 37 28.79 -26.01 14.42
N GLN A 38 28.16 -25.75 15.58
CA GLN A 38 27.89 -26.77 16.59
C GLN A 38 26.69 -27.66 16.25
N LEU A 39 25.65 -27.09 15.64
CA LEU A 39 24.41 -27.81 15.29
C LEU A 39 24.53 -28.58 13.97
N ALA A 40 25.30 -28.07 13.00
CA ALA A 40 25.45 -28.70 11.68
C ALA A 40 25.90 -30.18 11.77
N PRO A 41 26.93 -30.56 12.55
CA PRO A 41 27.33 -31.97 12.67
C PRO A 41 26.26 -32.89 13.27
N ILE A 42 25.30 -32.34 14.02
CA ILE A 42 24.25 -33.10 14.72
C ILE A 42 23.00 -33.24 13.84
N LEU A 43 22.55 -32.14 13.24
CA LEU A 43 21.28 -32.06 12.52
C LEU A 43 21.44 -32.25 11.01
N ALA A 44 22.62 -31.93 10.47
CA ALA A 44 22.89 -31.84 9.05
C ALA A 44 24.32 -32.32 8.72
N PRO A 45 24.68 -33.57 9.07
CA PRO A 45 26.06 -34.05 9.08
C PRO A 45 26.74 -34.12 7.70
N GLN A 46 25.98 -33.93 6.60
CA GLN A 46 26.51 -33.97 5.24
C GLN A 46 26.83 -32.56 4.69
N LEU A 47 26.57 -31.49 5.45
CA LEU A 47 26.89 -30.13 5.03
C LEU A 47 28.39 -29.84 5.22
N GLY A 48 29.02 -29.29 4.19
CA GLY A 48 30.36 -28.73 4.29
C GLY A 48 30.37 -27.35 4.96
N ALA A 49 31.55 -26.80 5.24
CA ALA A 49 31.67 -25.47 5.85
C ALA A 49 30.98 -24.37 5.01
N ILE A 50 31.16 -24.39 3.69
CA ILE A 50 30.52 -23.45 2.75
C ILE A 50 28.99 -23.56 2.82
N ASP A 51 28.45 -24.76 2.94
CA ASP A 51 27.01 -24.97 3.02
C ASP A 51 26.41 -24.43 4.34
N VAL A 52 27.17 -24.48 5.42
CA VAL A 52 26.80 -23.90 6.72
C VAL A 52 26.89 -22.37 6.64
N ASP A 53 27.92 -21.84 6.01
CA ASP A 53 28.10 -20.40 5.80
C ASP A 53 26.96 -19.82 4.93
N ASP A 54 26.53 -20.54 3.87
CA ASP A 54 25.35 -20.20 3.07
C ASP A 54 24.07 -20.09 3.92
N VAL A 55 23.88 -21.05 4.85
CA VAL A 55 22.72 -21.06 5.75
C VAL A 55 22.76 -19.87 6.70
N VAL A 56 23.93 -19.54 7.26
CA VAL A 56 24.11 -18.36 8.13
C VAL A 56 23.90 -17.06 7.35
N ALA A 57 24.42 -16.96 6.13
CA ALA A 57 24.23 -15.79 5.27
C ALA A 57 22.75 -15.57 4.97
N ARG A 58 22.03 -16.64 4.59
CA ARG A 58 20.58 -16.60 4.36
C ARG A 58 19.82 -16.18 5.62
N LEU A 59 20.20 -16.70 6.78
CA LEU A 59 19.57 -16.36 8.05
C LEU A 59 19.81 -14.90 8.47
N THR A 60 21.02 -14.39 8.21
CA THR A 60 21.41 -13.00 8.47
C THR A 60 20.67 -12.04 7.55
N GLU A 61 20.52 -12.38 6.27
CA GLU A 61 19.72 -11.62 5.30
C GLU A 61 18.26 -11.51 5.76
N VAL A 62 17.67 -12.63 6.17
CA VAL A 62 16.31 -12.71 6.72
C VAL A 62 16.17 -11.92 8.04
N GLY A 63 17.21 -11.91 8.88
CA GLY A 63 17.23 -11.20 10.17
C GLY A 63 17.27 -9.68 10.09
N LYS A 64 17.60 -9.08 8.93
CA LYS A 64 17.67 -7.62 8.73
C LYS A 64 16.30 -6.93 8.63
N VAL A 65 15.22 -7.70 8.61
CA VAL A 65 13.86 -7.15 8.45
C VAL A 65 13.34 -6.59 9.78
N VAL A 66 12.89 -5.33 9.77
CA VAL A 66 12.37 -4.59 10.93
C VAL A 66 10.90 -4.23 10.71
N ILE A 67 10.12 -4.20 11.80
CA ILE A 67 8.71 -3.78 11.87
C ILE A 67 8.52 -2.99 13.17
N ASP A 68 7.96 -1.78 13.10
CA ASP A 68 7.53 -1.05 14.29
C ASP A 68 6.06 -1.32 14.62
N LEU A 69 5.73 -1.19 15.91
CA LEU A 69 4.38 -1.44 16.42
C LEU A 69 3.80 -0.14 16.97
N ILE A 70 2.61 0.21 16.48
CA ILE A 70 1.82 1.29 17.07
C ILE A 70 0.96 0.67 18.18
N PRO A 71 1.11 1.10 19.45
CA PRO A 71 0.27 0.62 20.55
C PRO A 71 -1.22 0.90 20.34
N ILE A 72 -2.08 0.05 20.89
CA ILE A 72 -3.53 0.28 20.96
C ILE A 72 -3.88 0.98 22.27
N VAL A 73 -4.78 1.96 22.19
CA VAL A 73 -5.46 2.52 23.35
C VAL A 73 -6.82 1.84 23.51
N VAL A 74 -7.10 1.43 24.73
CA VAL A 74 -8.38 0.87 25.17
C VAL A 74 -8.97 1.78 26.26
N ASP A 75 -10.29 1.85 26.34
CA ASP A 75 -11.00 2.61 27.37
C ASP A 75 -10.99 1.84 28.70
N PRO A 76 -10.35 2.36 29.78
CA PRO A 76 -10.29 1.67 31.07
C PRO A 76 -11.64 1.46 31.75
N ALA A 77 -12.68 2.22 31.37
CA ALA A 77 -14.03 2.06 31.93
C ALA A 77 -14.74 0.80 31.39
N THR A 78 -14.42 0.41 30.16
CA THR A 78 -15.09 -0.69 29.44
C THR A 78 -14.15 -1.87 29.18
N PHE A 79 -12.86 -1.74 29.51
CA PHE A 79 -11.85 -2.74 29.23
C PHE A 79 -10.91 -2.97 30.42
N LYS A 80 -10.58 -4.24 30.65
CA LYS A 80 -9.57 -4.65 31.62
C LYS A 80 -8.57 -5.57 30.94
N GLU A 81 -7.29 -5.28 31.12
CA GLU A 81 -6.21 -6.13 30.64
C GLU A 81 -6.29 -7.54 31.25
N TRP A 82 -6.13 -8.56 30.41
CA TRP A 82 -6.37 -9.96 30.79
C TRP A 82 -5.34 -10.95 30.21
N LEU A 83 -4.69 -10.64 29.09
CA LEU A 83 -3.83 -11.60 28.40
C LEU A 83 -2.55 -11.89 29.18
N ALA A 84 -1.96 -10.88 29.82
CA ALA A 84 -0.75 -11.04 30.62
C ALA A 84 -0.93 -12.05 31.76
N GLU A 85 -2.05 -11.98 32.49
CA GLU A 85 -2.38 -12.94 33.57
C GLU A 85 -2.68 -14.34 33.01
N ARG A 86 -3.39 -14.40 31.88
CA ARG A 86 -3.87 -15.66 31.29
C ARG A 86 -2.78 -16.42 30.53
N SER A 87 -1.78 -15.73 29.99
CA SER A 87 -0.68 -16.32 29.23
C SER A 87 0.17 -17.30 30.06
N ALA A 88 0.27 -17.06 31.37
CA ALA A 88 1.01 -17.95 32.28
C ALA A 88 0.37 -19.33 32.47
N THR A 89 -0.93 -19.48 32.15
CA THR A 89 -1.71 -20.71 32.43
C THR A 89 -2.39 -21.30 31.19
N THR A 90 -2.28 -20.64 30.03
CA THR A 90 -2.97 -21.05 28.80
C THR A 90 -2.01 -21.78 27.87
N ASP A 91 -2.39 -22.96 27.41
CA ASP A 91 -1.65 -23.70 26.38
C ASP A 91 -1.88 -23.07 25.00
N THR A 92 -0.82 -22.55 24.39
CA THR A 92 -0.83 -21.84 23.09
C THR A 92 -0.47 -22.74 21.92
N LYS A 93 -0.94 -23.99 21.98
CA LYS A 93 -0.64 -25.05 21.02
C LYS A 93 -0.84 -24.65 19.55
N ARG A 94 -1.96 -23.99 19.21
CA ARG A 94 -2.25 -23.63 17.80
C ARG A 94 -1.34 -22.53 17.33
N TRP A 95 -1.11 -21.52 18.17
CA TRP A 95 -0.12 -20.49 17.88
C TRP A 95 1.27 -21.09 17.69
N ASN A 96 1.71 -22.01 18.55
CA ASN A 96 3.01 -22.68 18.45
C ASN A 96 3.15 -23.45 17.12
N ALA A 97 2.12 -24.19 16.71
CA ALA A 97 2.11 -24.88 15.42
C ALA A 97 2.13 -23.90 14.24
N TYR A 98 1.42 -22.77 14.33
CA TYR A 98 1.42 -21.73 13.30
C TYR A 98 2.76 -21.00 13.22
N ARG A 99 3.36 -20.66 14.36
CA ARG A 99 4.71 -20.08 14.47
C ARG A 99 5.75 -20.97 13.79
N GLN A 100 5.73 -22.27 14.09
CA GLN A 100 6.60 -23.24 13.43
C GLN A 100 6.32 -23.34 11.92
N LEU A 101 5.06 -23.21 11.48
CA LEU A 101 4.72 -23.19 10.05
C LEU A 101 5.32 -21.97 9.34
N LEU A 102 5.35 -20.80 10.00
CA LEU A 102 5.98 -19.59 9.46
C LEU A 102 7.51 -19.76 9.36
N VAL A 103 8.14 -20.37 10.36
CA VAL A 103 9.58 -20.72 10.30
C VAL A 103 9.86 -21.64 9.10
N ASN A 104 9.07 -22.69 8.91
CA ASN A 104 9.23 -23.63 7.79
C ASN A 104 9.01 -22.98 6.40
N ARG A 105 8.40 -21.78 6.38
CA ARG A 105 8.21 -20.90 5.22
C ARG A 105 9.31 -19.82 5.10
N GLU A 106 10.38 -19.93 5.89
CA GLU A 106 11.53 -19.02 5.91
C GLU A 106 11.17 -17.58 6.27
N TRP A 107 10.13 -17.38 7.08
CA TRP A 107 9.84 -16.05 7.63
C TRP A 107 10.91 -15.64 8.64
N SER A 108 11.19 -14.34 8.70
CA SER A 108 12.19 -13.80 9.62
C SER A 108 11.79 -14.00 11.08
N PRO A 109 12.72 -14.42 11.96
CA PRO A 109 12.47 -14.48 13.41
C PRO A 109 11.92 -13.15 13.95
N ASN A 110 12.48 -12.02 13.53
CA ASN A 110 12.03 -10.69 13.95
C ASN A 110 10.59 -10.42 13.48
N VAL A 111 10.27 -10.76 12.23
CA VAL A 111 8.90 -10.62 11.69
C VAL A 111 7.91 -11.50 12.45
N ILE A 112 8.30 -12.74 12.76
CA ILE A 112 7.45 -13.68 13.53
C ILE A 112 7.25 -13.16 14.96
N GLN A 113 8.28 -12.64 15.62
CA GLN A 113 8.16 -12.06 16.95
C GLN A 113 7.27 -10.81 16.95
N LYS A 114 7.42 -9.93 15.96
CA LYS A 114 6.56 -8.74 15.83
C LYS A 114 5.12 -9.12 15.52
N LEU A 115 4.91 -10.18 14.74
CA LEU A 115 3.59 -10.78 14.55
C LEU A 115 3.01 -11.32 15.86
N ASP A 116 3.84 -11.94 16.71
CA ASP A 116 3.45 -12.42 18.04
C ASP A 116 2.94 -11.25 18.90
N GLU A 117 3.75 -10.20 19.06
CA GLU A 117 3.44 -8.99 19.83
C GLU A 117 2.17 -8.29 19.29
N LEU A 118 2.05 -8.18 17.96
CA LEU A 118 0.90 -7.56 17.31
C LEU A 118 -0.39 -8.36 17.52
N THR A 119 -0.31 -9.68 17.36
CA THR A 119 -1.47 -10.57 17.52
C THR A 119 -1.94 -10.62 18.97
N ASP A 120 -1.03 -10.49 19.94
CA ASP A 120 -1.37 -10.31 21.37
C ASP A 120 -2.10 -8.99 21.61
N THR A 121 -1.60 -7.89 21.06
CA THR A 121 -2.21 -6.56 21.21
C THR A 121 -3.65 -6.52 20.68
N VAL A 122 -3.89 -7.14 19.50
CA VAL A 122 -5.24 -7.25 18.93
C VAL A 122 -6.11 -8.21 19.74
N LEU A 123 -5.58 -9.35 20.16
CA LEU A 123 -6.33 -10.33 20.96
C LEU A 123 -6.77 -9.76 22.30
N GLU A 124 -5.88 -9.07 23.01
CA GLU A 124 -6.17 -8.33 24.24
C GLU A 124 -7.41 -7.44 24.01
N SER A 125 -7.37 -6.63 22.94
CA SER A 125 -8.45 -5.69 22.57
C SER A 125 -9.77 -6.36 22.15
N MET A 126 -9.76 -7.63 21.75
CA MET A 126 -10.96 -8.40 21.39
C MET A 126 -11.82 -8.78 22.61
N GLY A 127 -11.27 -8.72 23.82
CA GLY A 127 -11.96 -9.05 25.08
C GLY A 127 -11.74 -10.50 25.54
N ASP A 128 -11.81 -10.72 26.86
CA ASP A 128 -11.59 -12.05 27.46
C ASP A 128 -12.79 -12.98 27.22
N PRO A 129 -12.62 -14.07 26.45
CA PRO A 129 -13.69 -15.03 26.16
C PRO A 129 -14.18 -15.79 27.41
N LYS A 130 -13.47 -15.73 28.54
CA LYS A 130 -13.87 -16.37 29.80
C LYS A 130 -14.68 -15.48 30.72
N ILE A 131 -14.70 -14.16 30.51
CA ILE A 131 -15.58 -13.28 31.28
C ILE A 131 -17.03 -13.59 30.89
N HIS A 132 -17.85 -13.90 31.90
CA HIS A 132 -19.29 -14.12 31.74
C HIS A 132 -20.03 -12.78 31.66
N GLY A 133 -21.17 -12.78 30.97
CA GLY A 133 -21.98 -11.58 30.75
C GLY A 133 -22.13 -11.27 29.27
N GLU A 134 -22.79 -10.14 28.97
CA GLU A 134 -22.90 -9.63 27.62
C GLU A 134 -21.85 -8.56 27.35
N TRP A 135 -21.06 -8.74 26.29
CA TRP A 135 -20.12 -7.73 25.82
C TRP A 135 -19.91 -7.85 24.31
N ALA A 136 -19.63 -6.72 23.67
CA ALA A 136 -19.42 -6.64 22.23
C ALA A 136 -18.28 -5.67 21.91
N ARG A 137 -17.25 -6.18 21.22
CA ARG A 137 -16.07 -5.42 20.79
C ARG A 137 -16.06 -5.23 19.28
N ARG A 138 -15.68 -4.05 18.81
CA ARG A 138 -15.55 -3.67 17.39
C ARG A 138 -14.20 -3.01 17.18
N GLY A 139 -13.37 -3.61 16.33
CA GLY A 139 -12.08 -3.03 15.96
C GLY A 139 -11.75 -3.17 14.50
N LEU A 140 -10.76 -2.39 14.09
CA LEU A 140 -10.27 -2.33 12.71
C LEU A 140 -8.75 -2.54 12.68
N VAL A 141 -8.29 -3.44 11.83
CA VAL A 141 -6.88 -3.67 11.54
C VAL A 141 -6.58 -3.19 10.13
N ILE A 142 -5.66 -2.24 10.01
CA ILE A 142 -5.31 -1.54 8.77
C ILE A 142 -3.93 -2.01 8.34
N GLY A 143 -3.77 -2.53 7.12
CA GLY A 143 -2.44 -2.89 6.63
C GLY A 143 -2.31 -2.78 5.12
N GLU A 144 -1.13 -2.50 4.60
CA GLU A 144 -0.93 -2.22 3.17
C GLU A 144 -1.34 -3.36 2.24
N VAL A 145 -1.59 -3.04 0.98
CA VAL A 145 -2.00 -4.02 -0.04
C VAL A 145 -0.93 -5.10 -0.14
N GLN A 146 -1.28 -6.36 0.09
CA GLN A 146 -0.35 -7.51 0.14
C GLN A 146 0.75 -7.44 1.23
N SER A 147 0.56 -6.68 2.31
CA SER A 147 1.56 -6.59 3.40
C SER A 147 1.63 -7.81 4.33
N GLY A 148 0.82 -8.85 4.10
CA GLY A 148 0.77 -10.02 5.00
C GLY A 148 -0.40 -10.01 5.99
N LYS A 149 -1.43 -9.17 5.80
CA LYS A 149 -2.68 -9.16 6.60
C LYS A 149 -3.25 -10.55 6.92
N THR A 150 -3.20 -11.47 5.95
CA THR A 150 -3.67 -12.84 6.16
C THR A 150 -2.88 -13.57 7.24
N ALA A 151 -1.55 -13.38 7.31
CA ALA A 151 -0.75 -13.97 8.36
C ALA A 151 -1.10 -13.39 9.74
N SER A 152 -1.30 -12.07 9.81
CA SER A 152 -1.74 -11.38 11.03
C SER A 152 -3.06 -11.92 11.54
N TYR A 153 -4.07 -12.04 10.67
CA TYR A 153 -5.36 -12.54 11.12
C TYR A 153 -5.38 -14.02 11.46
N LEU A 154 -4.60 -14.84 10.75
CA LEU A 154 -4.45 -16.26 11.09
C LEU A 154 -3.75 -16.44 12.44
N GLY A 155 -2.78 -15.57 12.75
CA GLY A 155 -2.16 -15.49 14.08
C GLY A 155 -3.18 -15.13 15.16
N ILE A 156 -3.96 -14.05 14.95
CA ILE A 156 -5.03 -13.62 15.85
C ILE A 156 -6.02 -14.75 16.11
N LEU A 157 -6.50 -15.43 15.05
CA LEU A 157 -7.51 -16.49 15.18
C LEU A 157 -6.97 -17.76 15.86
N ASN A 158 -5.74 -18.17 15.57
CA ASN A 158 -5.12 -19.31 16.27
C ASN A 158 -5.00 -19.03 17.77
N LYS A 159 -4.53 -17.83 18.15
CA LYS A 159 -4.48 -17.42 19.56
C LYS A 159 -5.87 -17.28 20.17
N ALA A 160 -6.83 -16.68 19.47
CA ALA A 160 -8.20 -16.55 19.96
C ALA A 160 -8.80 -17.91 20.35
N ILE A 161 -8.59 -18.94 19.54
CA ILE A 161 -9.02 -20.30 19.87
C ILE A 161 -8.30 -20.84 21.12
N ASP A 162 -6.97 -20.71 21.19
CA ASP A 162 -6.17 -21.15 22.34
C ASP A 162 -6.65 -20.49 23.65
N TYR A 163 -7.06 -19.22 23.59
CA TYR A 163 -7.56 -18.47 24.75
C TYR A 163 -9.05 -18.68 25.06
N GLY A 164 -9.80 -19.38 24.21
CA GLY A 164 -11.14 -19.88 24.52
C GLY A 164 -12.28 -19.40 23.62
N TYR A 165 -12.01 -18.69 22.52
CA TYR A 165 -13.03 -18.42 21.51
C TYR A 165 -13.50 -19.74 20.87
N LYS A 166 -14.82 -19.95 20.80
CA LYS A 166 -15.42 -21.24 20.39
C LYS A 166 -15.98 -21.20 18.98
N ILE A 167 -16.44 -20.03 18.54
CA ILE A 167 -17.08 -19.86 17.23
C ILE A 167 -16.27 -18.84 16.45
N ILE A 168 -15.71 -19.29 15.32
CA ILE A 168 -14.88 -18.47 14.44
C ILE A 168 -15.59 -18.33 13.10
N VAL A 169 -15.96 -17.10 12.74
CA VAL A 169 -16.53 -16.81 11.42
C VAL A 169 -15.57 -15.90 10.68
N VAL A 170 -15.09 -16.37 9.53
CA VAL A 170 -14.30 -15.57 8.59
C VAL A 170 -15.15 -15.25 7.37
N ILE A 171 -15.43 -13.97 7.20
CA ILE A 171 -16.10 -13.42 6.02
C ILE A 171 -15.01 -13.11 5.00
N GLY A 172 -14.94 -13.92 3.95
CA GLY A 172 -14.01 -13.71 2.84
C GLY A 172 -14.56 -12.73 1.80
N GLY A 173 -13.92 -12.71 0.62
CA GLY A 173 -14.38 -11.87 -0.49
C GLY A 173 -15.78 -12.21 -1.03
N HIS A 174 -16.26 -11.38 -1.94
CA HIS A 174 -17.61 -11.47 -2.51
C HIS A 174 -17.81 -12.63 -3.49
N THR A 175 -16.73 -13.12 -4.10
CA THR A 175 -16.74 -14.22 -5.05
C THR A 175 -16.44 -15.55 -4.36
N GLU A 176 -16.94 -16.63 -4.94
CA GLU A 176 -16.62 -17.99 -4.49
C GLU A 176 -15.11 -18.28 -4.60
N GLU A 177 -14.43 -17.66 -5.55
CA GLU A 177 -12.99 -17.80 -5.75
C GLU A 177 -12.19 -17.25 -4.57
N LEU A 178 -12.51 -16.02 -4.15
CA LEU A 178 -11.89 -15.38 -3.00
C LEU A 178 -12.18 -16.14 -1.70
N ARG A 179 -13.43 -16.60 -1.53
CA ARG A 179 -13.80 -17.44 -0.39
C ARG A 179 -13.02 -18.75 -0.39
N ARG A 180 -12.89 -19.44 -1.53
CA ARG A 180 -12.12 -20.68 -1.66
C ARG A 180 -10.64 -20.48 -1.36
N GLN A 181 -10.03 -19.41 -1.85
CA GLN A 181 -8.65 -19.06 -1.51
C GLN A 181 -8.48 -18.82 -0.01
N THR A 182 -9.42 -18.10 0.61
CA THR A 182 -9.45 -17.88 2.07
C THR A 182 -9.55 -19.22 2.81
N GLN A 183 -10.48 -20.10 2.41
CA GLN A 183 -10.63 -21.43 2.98
C GLN A 183 -9.35 -22.26 2.86
N GLN A 184 -8.68 -22.28 1.70
CA GLN A 184 -7.42 -23.02 1.51
C GLN A 184 -6.32 -22.52 2.45
N ARG A 185 -6.23 -21.22 2.70
CA ARG A 185 -5.29 -20.64 3.66
C ARG A 185 -5.63 -21.07 5.07
N LEU A 186 -6.90 -20.99 5.48
CA LEU A 186 -7.36 -21.43 6.80
C LEU A 186 -7.17 -22.94 7.03
N ASP A 187 -7.42 -23.76 6.01
CA ASP A 187 -7.24 -25.21 6.05
C ASP A 187 -5.78 -25.59 6.38
N LYS A 188 -4.83 -24.88 5.75
CA LYS A 188 -3.40 -25.09 5.96
C LYS A 188 -2.92 -24.48 7.28
N ASP A 189 -3.35 -23.27 7.60
CA ASP A 189 -2.70 -22.43 8.62
C ASP A 189 -3.43 -22.39 9.96
N MET A 190 -4.66 -22.94 10.04
CA MET A 190 -5.47 -22.95 11.26
C MET A 190 -6.13 -24.30 11.55
N THR A 191 -6.79 -24.94 10.57
CA THR A 191 -7.48 -26.22 10.83
C THR A 191 -6.54 -27.42 10.77
N GLY A 192 -5.50 -27.35 9.93
CA GLY A 192 -4.53 -28.41 9.72
C GLY A 192 -5.04 -29.58 8.87
N VAL A 193 -6.15 -29.39 8.16
CA VAL A 193 -6.89 -30.43 7.44
C VAL A 193 -7.35 -29.90 6.09
N ASP A 194 -7.11 -30.67 5.02
CA ASP A 194 -7.60 -30.34 3.68
C ASP A 194 -9.11 -30.62 3.58
N SER A 195 -9.93 -29.56 3.52
CA SER A 195 -11.39 -29.67 3.52
C SER A 195 -11.97 -30.29 2.24
N VAL A 196 -11.18 -30.48 1.17
CA VAL A 196 -11.64 -31.21 -0.03
C VAL A 196 -12.08 -32.63 0.32
N TYR A 197 -11.31 -33.32 1.17
CA TYR A 197 -11.61 -34.71 1.56
C TYR A 197 -12.89 -34.83 2.40
N ILE A 198 -13.21 -33.79 3.17
CA ILE A 198 -14.48 -33.69 3.92
C ILE A 198 -15.65 -33.59 2.95
N ALA A 199 -15.51 -32.74 1.91
CA ALA A 199 -16.55 -32.56 0.90
C ALA A 199 -16.83 -33.84 0.10
N ASP A 200 -15.83 -34.69 -0.10
CA ASP A 200 -15.93 -35.93 -0.86
C ASP A 200 -16.38 -37.14 0.02
N ASN A 201 -16.78 -36.90 1.29
CA ASN A 201 -17.15 -37.93 2.27
C ASN A 201 -16.07 -39.02 2.48
N ILE A 202 -14.80 -38.64 2.31
CA ILE A 202 -13.66 -39.54 2.54
C ILE A 202 -13.34 -39.52 4.04
N ASP A 203 -13.21 -40.70 4.66
CA ASP A 203 -12.96 -40.85 6.11
C ASP A 203 -11.76 -39.98 6.56
N SER A 204 -12.00 -39.09 7.53
CA SER A 204 -11.04 -38.07 7.96
C SER A 204 -9.83 -38.63 8.74
N ARG A 205 -9.75 -39.95 8.89
CA ARG A 205 -8.69 -40.67 9.63
C ARG A 205 -7.44 -41.03 8.78
N TYR A 206 -7.38 -40.70 7.49
CA TYR A 206 -6.19 -40.97 6.67
C TYR A 206 -5.08 -39.95 6.88
N ALA A 207 -3.84 -40.43 7.07
CA ALA A 207 -2.63 -39.60 7.23
C ALA A 207 -2.39 -38.60 6.08
N ASN A 208 -2.92 -38.89 4.87
CA ASN A 208 -2.80 -38.05 3.69
C ASN A 208 -3.64 -36.75 3.74
N MET A 209 -4.53 -36.58 4.73
CA MET A 209 -5.42 -35.42 4.83
C MET A 209 -4.79 -34.24 5.60
N ARG A 210 -3.71 -34.48 6.37
CA ARG A 210 -3.07 -33.45 7.21
C ARG A 210 -2.18 -32.54 6.37
N ILE A 211 -2.39 -31.23 6.53
CA ILE A 211 -1.64 -30.18 5.85
C ILE A 211 -1.23 -29.08 6.83
N GLY A 212 -0.22 -28.28 6.47
CA GLY A 212 0.26 -27.13 7.25
C GLY A 212 0.40 -27.42 8.74
N VAL A 213 -0.32 -26.69 9.59
CA VAL A 213 -0.24 -26.85 11.06
C VAL A 213 -0.58 -28.25 11.54
N GLY A 214 -1.43 -29.00 10.82
CA GLY A 214 -1.80 -30.38 11.16
C GLY A 214 -0.70 -31.41 10.88
N LYS A 215 0.33 -31.05 10.07
CA LYS A 215 1.56 -31.87 9.93
C LYS A 215 2.55 -31.60 11.06
N ILE A 216 2.49 -30.42 11.66
CA ILE A 216 3.36 -30.00 12.76
C ILE A 216 2.79 -30.54 14.06
N ASP A 217 1.48 -30.37 14.28
CA ASP A 217 0.76 -30.91 15.42
C ASP A 217 -0.53 -31.60 14.95
N SER A 218 -0.49 -32.93 14.93
CA SER A 218 -1.61 -33.80 14.49
C SER A 218 -2.81 -33.77 15.46
N THR A 219 -2.62 -33.17 16.63
CA THR A 219 -3.57 -33.18 17.73
C THR A 219 -4.45 -31.90 17.70
N ILE A 220 -4.24 -31.01 16.72
CA ILE A 220 -5.14 -29.91 16.36
C ILE A 220 -6.43 -30.46 15.72
N GLN A 221 -7.58 -30.04 16.26
CA GLN A 221 -8.92 -30.45 15.81
C GLN A 221 -9.90 -29.28 15.82
N SER A 222 -10.73 -29.17 14.78
CA SER A 222 -11.79 -28.16 14.68
C SER A 222 -13.00 -28.75 13.95
N ASN A 223 -14.20 -28.27 14.27
CA ASN A 223 -15.39 -28.54 13.47
C ASN A 223 -15.39 -27.61 12.26
N ILE A 224 -15.44 -28.19 11.05
CA ILE A 224 -15.40 -27.44 9.79
C ILE A 224 -16.74 -27.64 9.08
N LEU A 225 -17.49 -26.55 8.89
CA LEU A 225 -18.83 -26.58 8.29
C LEU A 225 -18.90 -25.92 6.90
N THR A 226 -17.76 -25.46 6.39
CA THR A 226 -17.55 -24.95 5.03
C THR A 226 -16.30 -25.60 4.44
N THR A 227 -16.28 -25.85 3.14
CA THR A 227 -15.13 -26.50 2.49
C THR A 227 -14.64 -25.68 1.30
N THR A 228 -13.53 -26.08 0.70
CA THR A 228 -13.07 -25.50 -0.57
C THR A 228 -14.01 -25.75 -1.74
N ARG A 229 -14.91 -26.75 -1.66
CA ARG A 229 -15.94 -27.03 -2.67
C ARG A 229 -17.28 -26.37 -2.38
N SER A 230 -17.65 -26.21 -1.11
CA SER A 230 -18.99 -25.78 -0.71
C SER A 230 -18.97 -24.68 0.35
N ASP A 231 -19.75 -23.64 0.07
CA ASP A 231 -20.09 -22.58 1.02
C ASP A 231 -21.22 -23.02 1.97
N PHE A 232 -21.49 -22.23 3.02
CA PHE A 232 -22.54 -22.55 3.99
C PHE A 232 -23.93 -22.52 3.34
N SER A 233 -24.70 -23.59 3.51
CA SER A 233 -26.01 -23.76 2.89
C SER A 233 -27.08 -24.19 3.89
N ALA A 234 -28.36 -23.98 3.56
CA ALA A 234 -29.46 -24.48 4.38
C ALA A 234 -29.50 -26.03 4.45
N ALA A 235 -28.96 -26.72 3.44
CA ALA A 235 -28.81 -28.18 3.45
C ALA A 235 -27.71 -28.65 4.42
N SER A 236 -26.71 -27.81 4.69
CA SER A 236 -25.68 -28.06 5.70
C SER A 236 -26.24 -28.16 7.12
N LYS A 237 -27.49 -27.72 7.36
CA LYS A 237 -28.21 -27.89 8.64
C LYS A 237 -28.47 -29.35 9.01
N ASN A 238 -28.50 -30.26 8.03
CA ASN A 238 -28.79 -31.67 8.24
C ASN A 238 -27.54 -32.52 8.47
N ALA A 239 -26.34 -31.95 8.36
CA ALA A 239 -25.07 -32.66 8.49
C ALA A 239 -24.61 -32.69 9.96
N GLY A 240 -25.31 -33.46 10.80
CA GLY A 240 -24.93 -33.74 12.19
C GLY A 240 -25.17 -32.60 13.19
N VAL A 241 -25.51 -32.98 14.43
CA VAL A 241 -25.62 -32.04 15.56
C VAL A 241 -24.21 -31.69 16.02
N VAL A 242 -23.66 -30.57 15.56
CA VAL A 242 -22.38 -30.03 16.06
C VAL A 242 -22.66 -29.26 17.34
N ALA A 243 -22.10 -29.71 18.46
CA ALA A 243 -22.19 -29.00 19.74
C ALA A 243 -21.30 -27.75 19.71
N LEU A 244 -21.90 -26.57 19.51
CA LEU A 244 -21.19 -25.28 19.44
C LEU A 244 -20.60 -24.82 20.78
N GLU A 245 -21.09 -25.35 21.90
CA GLU A 245 -20.59 -25.08 23.26
C GLU A 245 -19.56 -26.11 23.75
N GLY A 246 -19.15 -27.05 22.89
CA GLY A 246 -18.14 -28.06 23.21
C GLY A 246 -16.71 -27.52 23.26
N ASP A 247 -15.77 -28.41 23.59
CA ASP A 247 -14.35 -28.03 23.65
C ASP A 247 -13.74 -27.76 22.27
N THR A 248 -14.24 -28.44 21.23
CA THR A 248 -13.78 -28.30 19.85
C THR A 248 -14.30 -27.01 19.21
N PRO A 249 -13.44 -26.10 18.75
CA PRO A 249 -13.87 -24.85 18.10
C PRO A 249 -14.54 -25.13 16.77
N THR A 250 -15.52 -24.31 16.41
CA THR A 250 -16.25 -24.40 15.13
C THR A 250 -15.89 -23.23 14.23
N ILE A 251 -15.50 -23.55 12.99
CA ILE A 251 -14.95 -22.59 12.04
C ILE A 251 -15.83 -22.53 10.79
N PHE A 252 -16.17 -21.30 10.38
CA PHE A 252 -16.92 -20.99 9.17
C PHE A 252 -16.12 -20.05 8.28
N VAL A 253 -16.01 -20.38 6.99
CA VAL A 253 -15.48 -19.48 5.95
C VAL A 253 -16.56 -19.25 4.92
N VAL A 254 -17.16 -18.07 4.99
CA VAL A 254 -18.35 -17.70 4.21
C VAL A 254 -18.04 -16.55 3.27
N LYS A 255 -18.65 -16.55 2.10
CA LYS A 255 -18.54 -15.40 1.20
C LYS A 255 -19.33 -14.22 1.75
N LYS A 256 -18.90 -13.00 1.40
CA LYS A 256 -19.62 -11.78 1.78
C LYS A 256 -20.91 -11.61 0.98
N ASN A 257 -21.95 -12.36 1.37
CA ASN A 257 -23.26 -12.39 0.73
C ASN A 257 -24.36 -12.45 1.78
N ALA A 258 -25.32 -11.53 1.71
CA ALA A 258 -26.38 -11.38 2.72
C ALA A 258 -27.18 -12.69 2.95
N ARG A 259 -27.49 -13.45 1.89
CA ARG A 259 -28.25 -14.70 2.01
C ARG A 259 -27.46 -15.79 2.74
N VAL A 260 -26.17 -15.94 2.43
CA VAL A 260 -25.31 -16.95 3.09
C VAL A 260 -25.09 -16.60 4.56
N LEU A 261 -24.76 -15.33 4.84
CA LEU A 261 -24.60 -14.85 6.21
C LEU A 261 -25.91 -14.99 7.00
N ALA A 262 -27.07 -14.77 6.39
CA ALA A 262 -28.36 -14.91 7.05
C ALA A 262 -28.67 -16.37 7.37
N ASN A 263 -28.31 -17.30 6.47
CA ASN A 263 -28.41 -18.73 6.74
C ASN A 263 -27.54 -19.14 7.93
N LEU A 264 -26.31 -18.62 8.00
CA LEU A 264 -25.40 -18.88 9.13
C LEU A 264 -25.95 -18.30 10.44
N ALA A 265 -26.39 -17.05 10.45
CA ALA A 265 -27.01 -16.44 11.63
C ALA A 265 -28.24 -17.24 12.10
N ASN A 266 -29.10 -17.69 11.18
CA ASN A 266 -30.25 -18.55 11.50
C ASN A 266 -29.82 -19.90 12.10
N TYR A 267 -28.72 -20.47 11.62
CA TYR A 267 -28.17 -21.71 12.16
C TYR A 267 -27.68 -21.52 13.59
N LEU A 268 -26.88 -20.47 13.85
CA LEU A 268 -26.36 -20.18 15.19
C LEU A 268 -27.48 -19.90 16.20
N VAL A 269 -28.48 -19.08 15.82
CA VAL A 269 -29.67 -18.83 16.67
C VAL A 269 -30.43 -20.12 16.95
N GLY A 270 -30.56 -21.01 15.96
CA GLY A 270 -31.22 -22.30 16.13
C GLY A 270 -30.52 -23.27 17.09
N GLN A 271 -29.25 -23.03 17.42
CA GLN A 271 -28.50 -23.80 18.42
C GLN A 271 -28.58 -23.18 19.83
N ALA A 272 -29.10 -21.97 19.97
CA ALA A 272 -29.24 -21.30 21.25
C ALA A 272 -30.51 -21.75 21.99
N GLN A 273 -30.41 -22.05 23.29
CA GLN A 273 -31.57 -22.40 24.12
C GLN A 273 -32.46 -21.18 24.43
N ASN A 274 -31.87 -19.99 24.57
CA ASN A 274 -32.55 -18.74 24.96
C ASN A 274 -32.40 -17.61 23.91
N GLY A 275 -32.30 -17.96 22.63
CA GLY A 275 -32.18 -17.00 21.52
C GLY A 275 -30.77 -16.41 21.28
N LYS A 276 -29.89 -16.40 22.29
CA LYS A 276 -28.45 -16.12 22.15
C LYS A 276 -27.60 -17.29 22.63
N LEU A 277 -26.49 -17.52 21.96
CA LEU A 277 -25.44 -18.47 22.35
C LEU A 277 -24.65 -17.89 23.53
N ASN A 278 -24.39 -18.71 24.55
CA ASN A 278 -23.48 -18.35 25.64
C ASN A 278 -22.04 -18.77 25.32
N ALA A 279 -21.59 -18.60 24.07
CA ALA A 279 -20.28 -19.03 23.59
C ALA A 279 -19.56 -17.86 22.89
N PRO A 280 -18.28 -17.59 23.21
CA PRO A 280 -17.53 -16.49 22.61
C PRO A 280 -17.37 -16.67 21.10
N LEU A 281 -17.83 -15.66 20.36
CA LEU A 281 -17.86 -15.58 18.90
C LEU A 281 -16.88 -14.50 18.44
N VAL A 282 -16.04 -14.83 17.47
CA VAL A 282 -15.30 -13.83 16.68
C VAL A 282 -15.79 -13.86 15.23
N VAL A 283 -16.09 -12.68 14.70
CA VAL A 283 -16.36 -12.45 13.29
C VAL A 283 -15.23 -11.61 12.71
N LEU A 284 -14.45 -12.22 11.83
CA LEU A 284 -13.38 -11.57 11.10
C LEU A 284 -13.85 -11.21 9.71
N ASP A 285 -13.73 -9.95 9.34
CA ASP A 285 -14.22 -9.42 8.07
C ASP A 285 -13.05 -8.96 7.20
N ASP A 286 -12.67 -9.81 6.24
CA ASP A 286 -11.61 -9.48 5.27
C ASP A 286 -12.18 -8.58 4.16
N GLU A 287 -11.37 -7.63 3.68
CA GLU A 287 -11.81 -6.57 2.76
C GLU A 287 -13.05 -5.82 3.30
N ALA A 288 -13.02 -5.44 4.59
CA ALA A 288 -14.15 -4.79 5.28
C ALA A 288 -14.59 -3.44 4.68
N ASP A 289 -13.80 -2.88 3.78
CA ASP A 289 -14.14 -1.68 3.00
C ASP A 289 -15.12 -1.94 1.85
N TRP A 290 -15.40 -3.22 1.55
CA TRP A 290 -16.35 -3.66 0.54
C TRP A 290 -17.59 -4.30 1.18
N ALA A 291 -18.78 -3.79 0.84
CA ALA A 291 -20.14 -4.21 1.23
C ALA A 291 -20.48 -4.29 2.74
N SER A 292 -19.51 -4.29 3.65
CA SER A 292 -19.76 -4.30 5.10
C SER A 292 -20.18 -2.93 5.64
N VAL A 293 -19.70 -1.86 5.00
CA VAL A 293 -20.09 -0.48 5.33
C VAL A 293 -21.52 -0.23 4.85
N ASN A 294 -22.36 0.31 5.73
CA ASN A 294 -23.76 0.59 5.42
C ASN A 294 -23.89 1.74 4.41
N THR A 295 -24.07 1.40 3.14
CA THR A 295 -24.34 2.37 2.07
C THR A 295 -25.82 2.35 1.70
N LYS A 296 -26.63 3.27 2.26
CA LYS A 296 -28.11 3.33 2.10
C LYS A 296 -28.63 3.32 0.64
N THR A 297 -27.78 3.41 -0.38
CA THR A 297 -28.14 3.38 -1.81
C THR A 297 -27.86 2.06 -2.52
N GLU A 298 -27.04 1.16 -1.95
CA GLU A 298 -26.82 -0.19 -2.47
C GLU A 298 -27.58 -1.18 -1.59
N GLU A 299 -28.67 -1.74 -2.13
CA GLU A 299 -29.55 -2.66 -1.42
C GLU A 299 -28.78 -3.87 -0.85
N ASP A 300 -27.84 -4.41 -1.62
CA ASP A 300 -27.01 -5.54 -1.23
C ASP A 300 -26.03 -5.21 -0.09
N ALA A 301 -25.37 -4.05 -0.12
CA ALA A 301 -24.41 -3.63 0.92
C ALA A 301 -25.13 -3.36 2.26
N ALA A 302 -26.27 -2.68 2.22
CA ALA A 302 -27.10 -2.48 3.41
C ALA A 302 -27.60 -3.81 3.98
N ALA A 303 -27.96 -4.79 3.13
CA ALA A 303 -28.35 -6.12 3.55
C ALA A 303 -27.19 -6.89 4.21
N VAL A 304 -25.98 -6.82 3.65
CA VAL A 304 -24.77 -7.45 4.23
C VAL A 304 -24.47 -6.88 5.61
N ASN A 305 -24.38 -5.55 5.75
CA ASN A 305 -24.16 -4.89 7.04
C ASN A 305 -25.17 -5.35 8.10
N LYS A 306 -26.47 -5.30 7.78
CA LYS A 306 -27.55 -5.71 8.68
C LYS A 306 -27.39 -7.16 9.16
N VAL A 307 -26.96 -8.05 8.26
CA VAL A 307 -26.80 -9.46 8.60
C VAL A 307 -25.52 -9.71 9.41
N ILE A 308 -24.43 -8.97 9.18
CA ILE A 308 -23.23 -9.03 10.04
C ILE A 308 -23.59 -8.60 11.47
N ARG A 309 -24.31 -7.49 11.63
CA ARG A 309 -24.81 -7.04 12.94
C ARG A 309 -25.68 -8.10 13.62
N ARG A 310 -26.58 -8.72 12.86
CA ARG A 310 -27.39 -9.86 13.33
C ARG A 310 -26.53 -11.05 13.75
N LEU A 311 -25.48 -11.37 13.00
CA LEU A 311 -24.56 -12.46 13.29
C LEU A 311 -23.84 -12.22 14.63
N LEU A 312 -23.35 -11.01 14.87
CA LEU A 312 -22.70 -10.62 16.13
C LEU A 312 -23.66 -10.73 17.32
N ALA A 313 -24.92 -10.31 17.13
CA ALA A 313 -25.97 -10.41 18.14
C ALA A 313 -26.42 -11.86 18.46
N THR A 314 -25.95 -12.88 17.72
CA THR A 314 -26.28 -14.28 18.01
C THR A 314 -25.57 -14.83 19.25
N SER A 315 -24.53 -14.16 19.73
CA SER A 315 -23.79 -14.54 20.94
C SER A 315 -23.85 -13.43 21.99
N SER A 316 -23.82 -13.80 23.27
CA SER A 316 -23.62 -12.86 24.38
C SER A 316 -22.23 -12.20 24.36
N ARG A 317 -21.24 -12.84 23.72
CA ARG A 317 -19.83 -12.43 23.75
C ARG A 317 -19.30 -12.41 22.32
N SER A 318 -19.21 -11.22 21.74
CA SER A 318 -18.88 -11.05 20.32
C SER A 318 -17.74 -10.08 20.09
N SER A 319 -16.81 -10.46 19.22
CA SER A 319 -15.73 -9.60 18.74
C SER A 319 -15.81 -9.49 17.23
N TYR A 320 -15.93 -8.27 16.70
CA TYR A 320 -15.85 -7.99 15.28
C TYR A 320 -14.49 -7.37 14.98
N VAL A 321 -13.74 -8.00 14.08
CA VAL A 321 -12.43 -7.53 13.64
C VAL A 321 -12.49 -7.29 12.13
N ALA A 322 -12.64 -6.02 11.75
CA ALA A 322 -12.56 -5.58 10.37
C ALA A 322 -11.10 -5.51 9.93
N ILE A 323 -10.78 -6.02 8.74
CA ILE A 323 -9.43 -6.00 8.19
C ILE A 323 -9.46 -5.43 6.77
N THR A 324 -8.65 -4.43 6.48
CA THR A 324 -8.57 -3.85 5.14
C THR A 324 -7.25 -3.11 4.86
N ALA A 325 -6.95 -2.90 3.58
CA ALA A 325 -5.91 -1.98 3.13
C ALA A 325 -6.41 -0.54 2.95
N THR A 326 -7.71 -0.36 2.80
CA THR A 326 -8.33 0.89 2.38
C THR A 326 -9.41 1.27 3.39
N PRO A 327 -9.01 1.66 4.61
CA PRO A 327 -9.90 1.84 5.77
C PRO A 327 -10.83 3.04 5.66
N PHE A 328 -10.74 3.80 4.57
CA PHE A 328 -11.41 5.08 4.37
C PHE A 328 -12.91 5.03 4.61
N ALA A 329 -13.59 3.96 4.17
CA ALA A 329 -15.03 3.82 4.42
C ALA A 329 -15.34 3.37 5.85
N ASN A 330 -14.48 2.55 6.45
CA ASN A 330 -14.67 2.00 7.79
C ASN A 330 -14.55 3.05 8.89
N VAL A 331 -13.58 3.96 8.76
CA VAL A 331 -13.38 5.06 9.72
C VAL A 331 -14.48 6.14 9.62
N LEU A 332 -15.26 6.12 8.54
CA LEU A 332 -16.36 7.04 8.24
C LEU A 332 -17.76 6.45 8.52
N ILE A 333 -17.84 5.26 9.12
CA ILE A 333 -19.13 4.70 9.59
C ILE A 333 -19.70 5.64 10.65
N ASP A 334 -21.02 5.83 10.61
CA ASP A 334 -21.75 6.62 11.61
C ASP A 334 -21.69 5.93 12.96
N ASP A 335 -21.07 6.57 13.93
CA ASP A 335 -20.95 6.03 15.28
C ASP A 335 -22.21 6.25 16.14
N SER A 336 -23.15 7.10 15.69
CA SER A 336 -24.42 7.33 16.38
C SER A 336 -25.44 6.21 16.17
N VAL A 337 -25.26 5.40 15.13
CA VAL A 337 -26.11 4.25 14.87
C VAL A 337 -25.70 3.14 15.84
N ASP A 338 -26.50 2.97 16.89
CA ASP A 338 -26.28 1.93 17.89
C ASP A 338 -26.05 0.57 17.24
N GLU A 339 -25.05 -0.16 17.72
CA GLU A 339 -24.61 -1.48 17.23
C GLU A 339 -24.23 -1.58 15.73
N ASP A 340 -23.90 -0.48 15.03
CA ASP A 340 -23.23 -0.55 13.71
C ASP A 340 -21.76 -1.02 13.83
N LEU A 341 -21.06 -1.10 12.69
CA LEU A 341 -19.72 -1.66 12.55
C LEU A 341 -18.59 -0.62 12.69
N PHE A 342 -18.88 0.57 13.22
CA PHE A 342 -17.84 1.56 13.53
C PHE A 342 -16.81 0.96 14.49
N PRO A 343 -15.49 1.07 14.23
CA PRO A 343 -14.46 0.47 15.07
C PRO A 343 -14.24 1.27 16.36
N ARG A 344 -15.26 1.30 17.23
CA ARG A 344 -15.33 2.13 18.44
C ARG A 344 -14.28 1.78 19.49
N ASP A 345 -13.88 0.51 19.57
CA ASP A 345 -13.02 0.01 20.65
C ASP A 345 -11.52 0.14 20.33
N PHE A 346 -11.10 -0.14 19.09
CA PHE A 346 -9.69 -0.06 18.70
C PHE A 346 -9.47 0.06 17.19
N ILE A 347 -8.36 0.70 16.81
CA ILE A 347 -7.79 0.66 15.47
C ILE A 347 -6.31 0.30 15.57
N GLN A 348 -5.89 -0.78 14.92
CA GLN A 348 -4.48 -1.19 14.83
C GLN A 348 -3.98 -0.95 13.41
N ALA A 349 -2.93 -0.16 13.26
CA ALA A 349 -2.18 -0.11 12.00
C ALA A 349 -1.07 -1.17 12.01
N LEU A 350 -1.03 -1.99 10.96
CA LEU A 350 0.05 -2.92 10.65
C LEU A 350 1.09 -2.15 9.84
N GLU A 351 2.30 -2.04 10.39
CA GLU A 351 3.42 -1.55 9.59
C GLU A 351 3.94 -2.65 8.68
N SER A 352 4.35 -2.24 7.47
CA SER A 352 4.94 -3.14 6.50
C SER A 352 6.40 -3.36 6.87
N PRO A 353 6.93 -4.60 6.80
CA PRO A 353 8.34 -4.84 7.06
C PRO A 353 9.23 -4.16 6.01
N SER A 354 10.49 -3.90 6.36
CA SER A 354 11.44 -3.19 5.48
C SER A 354 11.69 -3.81 4.09
N ASN A 355 11.32 -5.09 3.89
CA ASN A 355 11.42 -5.79 2.61
C ASN A 355 10.10 -5.82 1.80
N TYR A 356 9.07 -5.11 2.25
CA TYR A 356 7.83 -4.90 1.50
C TYR A 356 8.02 -3.79 0.46
N THR A 357 7.50 -4.01 -0.75
CA THR A 357 7.58 -3.03 -1.85
C THR A 357 6.22 -2.36 -2.06
N GLY A 358 6.13 -1.08 -1.68
CA GLY A 358 4.91 -0.27 -1.69
C GLY A 358 4.92 0.88 -2.70
N VAL A 359 3.95 1.80 -2.60
CA VAL A 359 3.86 3.00 -3.47
C VAL A 359 5.17 3.78 -3.47
N GLU A 360 5.78 3.97 -2.30
CA GLU A 360 7.06 4.68 -2.18
C GLU A 360 8.22 3.96 -2.87
N SER A 361 8.26 2.63 -2.84
CA SER A 361 9.32 1.87 -3.49
C SER A 361 9.22 1.93 -5.02
N TYR A 362 7.99 1.91 -5.56
CA TYR A 362 7.73 1.93 -7.00
C TYR A 362 7.72 3.33 -7.60
N PHE A 363 7.24 4.31 -6.84
CA PHE A 363 6.93 5.66 -7.32
C PHE A 363 7.52 6.75 -6.43
N GLY A 364 8.48 6.43 -5.58
CA GLY A 364 9.02 7.30 -4.53
C GLY A 364 9.53 8.66 -4.98
N ARG A 365 9.82 9.48 -3.97
CA ARG A 365 10.36 10.84 -4.12
C ARG A 365 11.81 10.73 -4.60
N GLU A 366 12.18 11.53 -5.60
CA GLU A 366 13.45 11.50 -6.38
C GLU A 366 14.79 11.53 -5.60
N THR A 367 14.76 11.49 -4.26
CA THR A 367 15.92 11.74 -3.39
C THR A 367 16.60 10.47 -2.86
N ALA A 368 16.22 9.27 -3.29
CA ALA A 368 16.93 8.04 -2.96
C ALA A 368 17.95 7.70 -4.09
N PRO A 369 19.26 7.94 -3.89
CA PRO A 369 20.28 7.77 -4.93
C PRO A 369 20.52 6.31 -5.37
N GLU A 370 19.87 5.32 -4.75
CA GLU A 370 20.12 3.89 -4.97
C GLU A 370 18.92 3.06 -5.45
N VAL A 371 17.72 3.64 -5.66
CA VAL A 371 16.61 2.85 -6.22
C VAL A 371 16.89 2.57 -7.70
N PRO A 372 16.88 1.30 -8.15
CA PRO A 372 17.20 0.94 -9.53
C PRO A 372 16.41 1.78 -10.52
N ARG A 373 17.15 2.50 -11.36
CA ARG A 373 16.63 3.31 -12.46
C ARG A 373 15.73 2.43 -13.34
N ARG A 374 14.45 2.81 -13.49
CA ARG A 374 13.44 2.30 -14.45
C ARG A 374 12.53 1.15 -14.00
N ILE A 375 11.96 1.22 -12.80
CA ILE A 375 10.80 0.35 -12.48
C ILE A 375 9.54 0.77 -13.28
N ARG A 376 9.46 2.04 -13.72
CA ARG A 376 8.32 2.63 -14.42
C ARG A 376 8.64 2.95 -15.88
N THR A 377 7.75 2.54 -16.77
CA THR A 377 7.72 2.96 -18.18
C THR A 377 6.35 3.54 -18.54
N ASP A 378 6.31 4.64 -19.27
CA ASP A 378 5.05 5.30 -19.65
C ASP A 378 4.34 4.53 -20.79
N VAL A 379 3.01 4.65 -20.86
CA VAL A 379 2.12 3.91 -21.78
C VAL A 379 1.32 4.84 -22.70
N GLN A 380 1.83 6.05 -22.94
CA GLN A 380 1.15 7.07 -23.75
C GLN A 380 0.76 6.58 -25.15
N ASP A 381 1.61 5.78 -25.80
CA ASP A 381 1.33 5.18 -27.12
C ASP A 381 0.10 4.28 -27.11
N CYS A 382 -0.15 3.57 -26.01
CA CYS A 382 -1.35 2.78 -25.82
C CYS A 382 -2.57 3.66 -25.50
N LEU A 383 -2.39 4.74 -24.73
CA LEU A 383 -3.46 5.70 -24.44
C LEU A 383 -3.92 6.49 -25.66
N GLU A 384 -3.06 6.67 -26.67
CA GLU A 384 -3.43 7.26 -27.96
C GLU A 384 -4.46 6.41 -28.73
N VAL A 385 -4.37 5.07 -28.60
CA VAL A 385 -5.28 4.12 -29.25
C VAL A 385 -6.46 3.75 -28.35
N LEU A 386 -6.19 3.51 -27.07
CA LEU A 386 -7.14 3.12 -26.03
C LEU A 386 -7.13 4.15 -24.88
N PRO A 387 -7.73 5.33 -25.08
CA PRO A 387 -7.80 6.35 -24.03
C PRO A 387 -8.62 5.85 -22.83
N PHE A 388 -8.44 6.45 -21.65
CA PHE A 388 -9.16 6.05 -20.42
C PHE A 388 -10.68 5.95 -20.60
N SER A 389 -11.25 6.84 -21.41
CA SER A 389 -12.65 6.78 -21.84
C SER A 389 -12.71 6.33 -23.29
N HIS A 390 -13.15 5.09 -23.51
CA HIS A 390 -13.31 4.51 -24.83
C HIS A 390 -14.64 3.74 -24.93
N LYS A 391 -15.06 3.44 -26.17
CA LYS A 391 -16.27 2.65 -26.44
C LYS A 391 -15.99 1.17 -26.14
N ARG A 392 -17.04 0.42 -25.80
CA ARG A 392 -16.96 -1.04 -25.62
C ARG A 392 -16.36 -1.75 -26.84
N THR A 393 -16.60 -1.22 -28.04
CA THR A 393 -16.14 -1.77 -29.31
C THR A 393 -14.79 -1.21 -29.78
N ALA A 394 -14.03 -0.52 -28.92
CA ALA A 394 -12.68 -0.11 -29.28
C ALA A 394 -11.83 -1.33 -29.65
N GLN A 395 -10.95 -1.18 -30.63
CA GLN A 395 -10.11 -2.27 -31.12
C GLN A 395 -8.67 -1.79 -31.17
N LEU A 396 -7.78 -2.67 -30.76
CA LEU A 396 -6.37 -2.57 -30.99
C LEU A 396 -6.05 -3.33 -32.29
N GLU A 397 -5.65 -2.62 -33.33
CA GLU A 397 -5.27 -3.23 -34.62
C GLU A 397 -3.90 -3.91 -34.53
N GLU A 398 -2.96 -3.26 -33.85
CA GLU A 398 -1.59 -3.74 -33.60
C GLU A 398 -1.18 -3.42 -32.16
N LEU A 399 -0.27 -4.22 -31.58
CA LEU A 399 0.27 -3.94 -30.25
C LEU A 399 1.09 -2.64 -30.23
N PRO A 400 0.83 -1.70 -29.29
CA PRO A 400 1.70 -0.56 -29.05
C PRO A 400 3.11 -1.01 -28.71
N THR A 401 4.10 -0.18 -29.07
CA THR A 401 5.53 -0.47 -28.84
C THR A 401 5.81 -0.71 -27.35
N SER A 402 5.18 0.05 -26.45
CA SER A 402 5.31 -0.15 -25.01
C SER A 402 4.81 -1.53 -24.56
N MET A 403 3.72 -2.05 -25.14
CA MET A 403 3.19 -3.37 -24.81
C MET A 403 4.05 -4.50 -25.38
N VAL A 404 4.55 -4.34 -26.62
CA VAL A 404 5.54 -5.25 -27.22
C VAL A 404 6.77 -5.38 -26.32
N ARG A 405 7.30 -4.24 -25.85
CA ARG A 405 8.43 -4.22 -24.92
C ARG A 405 8.08 -4.82 -23.56
N ALA A 406 6.89 -4.57 -23.02
CA ALA A 406 6.46 -5.15 -21.75
C ALA A 406 6.36 -6.69 -21.79
N VAL A 407 5.77 -7.24 -22.85
CA VAL A 407 5.69 -8.71 -23.05
C VAL A 407 7.10 -9.30 -23.20
N SER A 408 7.96 -8.65 -23.99
CA SER A 408 9.36 -9.06 -24.16
C SER A 408 10.14 -9.03 -22.83
N THR A 409 9.90 -8.00 -22.01
CA THR A 409 10.52 -7.85 -20.69
C THR A 409 10.12 -8.97 -19.73
N PHE A 410 8.88 -9.45 -19.84
CA PHE A 410 8.41 -10.60 -19.06
C PHE A 410 9.11 -11.90 -19.45
N LEU A 411 9.29 -12.15 -20.75
CA LEU A 411 9.98 -13.34 -21.24
C LEU A 411 11.45 -13.35 -20.79
N VAL A 412 12.16 -12.24 -20.98
CA VAL A 412 13.56 -12.08 -20.57
C VAL A 412 13.72 -12.18 -19.06
N GLY A 413 12.88 -11.47 -18.29
CA GLY A 413 12.90 -11.55 -16.82
C GLY A 413 12.59 -12.95 -16.30
N THR A 414 11.68 -13.69 -16.95
CA THR A 414 11.42 -15.10 -16.61
C THR A 414 12.66 -15.96 -16.88
N ALA A 415 13.35 -15.75 -17.99
CA ALA A 415 14.58 -16.49 -18.33
C ALA A 415 15.71 -16.23 -17.33
N ILE A 416 15.95 -14.97 -16.97
CA ILE A 416 16.94 -14.60 -15.94
C ILE A 416 16.59 -15.28 -14.61
N ARG A 417 15.33 -15.24 -14.22
CA ARG A 417 14.90 -15.87 -12.97
C ARG A 417 15.09 -17.38 -12.97
N ARG A 418 14.79 -18.07 -14.08
CA ARG A 418 15.04 -19.52 -14.21
C ARG A 418 16.52 -19.85 -14.09
N ALA A 419 17.38 -19.08 -14.74
CA ALA A 419 18.82 -19.25 -14.64
C ALA A 419 19.32 -19.08 -13.19
N ARG A 420 18.77 -18.09 -12.46
CA ARG A 420 19.14 -17.76 -11.07
C ARG A 420 18.61 -18.75 -10.03
N ASP A 421 17.32 -19.12 -10.10
CA ASP A 421 16.64 -19.89 -9.06
C ASP A 421 16.98 -21.39 -9.12
N GLY A 422 17.42 -21.91 -10.28
CA GLY A 422 17.74 -23.32 -10.48
C GLY A 422 16.56 -24.28 -10.35
N GLU A 423 15.34 -23.76 -10.20
CA GLU A 423 14.07 -24.50 -10.15
C GLU A 423 12.94 -23.68 -10.79
N THR A 424 11.95 -24.35 -11.40
CA THR A 424 10.80 -23.68 -12.00
C THR A 424 9.88 -23.12 -10.93
N ARG A 425 9.89 -21.80 -10.77
CA ARG A 425 8.97 -21.05 -9.91
C ARG A 425 7.86 -20.38 -10.73
N PRO A 426 6.67 -20.14 -10.14
CA PRO A 426 5.60 -19.39 -10.80
C PRO A 426 6.10 -18.04 -11.33
N ALA A 427 5.72 -17.69 -12.56
CA ALA A 427 6.03 -16.39 -13.17
C ALA A 427 4.78 -15.86 -13.88
N SER A 428 4.41 -14.62 -13.62
CA SER A 428 3.20 -14.03 -14.21
C SER A 428 3.38 -12.60 -14.68
N MET A 429 2.59 -12.25 -15.69
CA MET A 429 2.41 -10.89 -16.20
C MET A 429 0.93 -10.51 -16.13
N MET A 430 0.64 -9.25 -15.81
CA MET A 430 -0.71 -8.70 -15.79
C MET A 430 -0.87 -7.63 -16.88
N ILE A 431 -1.88 -7.76 -17.73
CA ILE A 431 -2.30 -6.74 -18.70
C ILE A 431 -3.72 -6.28 -18.35
N ASN A 432 -3.82 -5.05 -17.85
CA ASN A 432 -5.09 -4.45 -17.42
C ASN A 432 -5.34 -3.14 -18.16
N VAL A 433 -6.07 -3.25 -19.27
CA VAL A 433 -6.24 -2.16 -20.26
C VAL A 433 -7.67 -1.64 -20.35
N SER A 434 -8.68 -2.46 -20.03
CA SER A 434 -10.08 -2.05 -20.16
C SER A 434 -11.01 -2.85 -19.24
N ARG A 435 -12.12 -2.23 -18.84
CA ARG A 435 -13.23 -2.91 -18.16
C ARG A 435 -14.14 -3.70 -19.12
N PHE A 436 -14.02 -3.48 -20.44
CA PHE A 436 -14.90 -4.08 -21.42
C PHE A 436 -14.36 -5.41 -21.93
N ASN A 437 -15.18 -6.46 -21.88
CA ASN A 437 -14.80 -7.81 -22.32
C ASN A 437 -14.38 -7.84 -23.80
N ASP A 438 -15.09 -7.16 -24.70
CA ASP A 438 -14.79 -7.11 -26.14
C ASP A 438 -13.34 -6.59 -26.39
N VAL A 439 -12.92 -5.56 -25.65
CA VAL A 439 -11.55 -5.00 -25.73
C VAL A 439 -10.53 -5.97 -25.14
N GLN A 440 -10.85 -6.62 -24.02
CA GLN A 440 -9.96 -7.61 -23.40
C GLN A 440 -9.73 -8.82 -24.33
N GLU A 441 -10.76 -9.27 -25.04
CA GLU A 441 -10.67 -10.35 -26.04
C GLU A 441 -9.78 -9.95 -27.21
N ASN A 442 -9.98 -8.75 -27.77
CA ASN A 442 -9.13 -8.20 -28.83
C ASN A 442 -7.66 -8.11 -28.40
N VAL A 443 -7.38 -7.52 -27.23
CA VAL A 443 -5.99 -7.40 -26.73
C VAL A 443 -5.39 -8.77 -26.46
N THR A 444 -6.16 -9.74 -25.96
CA THR A 444 -5.69 -11.12 -25.79
C THR A 444 -5.29 -11.74 -27.11
N ALA A 445 -6.08 -11.54 -28.18
CA ALA A 445 -5.76 -12.05 -29.51
C ALA A 445 -4.46 -11.44 -30.05
N GLN A 446 -4.26 -10.13 -29.88
CA GLN A 446 -3.05 -9.44 -30.33
C GLN A 446 -1.80 -9.89 -29.57
N VAL A 447 -1.90 -10.07 -28.24
CA VAL A 447 -0.80 -10.59 -27.42
C VAL A 447 -0.43 -12.03 -27.82
N LYS A 448 -1.43 -12.88 -28.10
CA LYS A 448 -1.19 -14.24 -28.61
C LYS A 448 -0.50 -14.23 -29.96
N HIS A 449 -0.95 -13.39 -30.89
CA HIS A 449 -0.35 -13.26 -32.21
C HIS A 449 1.13 -12.89 -32.12
N PHE A 450 1.46 -11.87 -31.32
CA PHE A 450 2.85 -11.46 -31.08
C PHE A 450 3.68 -12.57 -30.43
N LEU A 451 3.14 -13.28 -29.43
CA LEU A 451 3.84 -14.40 -28.82
C LEU A 451 4.08 -15.55 -29.81
N ASP A 452 3.13 -15.86 -30.68
CA ASP A 452 3.30 -16.89 -31.71
C ASP A 452 4.39 -16.51 -32.73
N GLU A 453 4.55 -15.22 -33.02
CA GLU A 453 5.67 -14.71 -33.84
C GLU A 453 7.01 -14.83 -33.11
N VAL A 454 7.09 -14.37 -31.86
CA VAL A 454 8.31 -14.45 -31.05
C VAL A 454 8.71 -15.90 -30.81
N THR A 455 7.78 -16.79 -30.45
CA THR A 455 8.04 -18.22 -30.23
C THR A 455 8.56 -18.88 -31.50
N ARG A 456 7.97 -18.59 -32.68
CA ARG A 456 8.48 -19.12 -33.95
C ARG A 456 9.89 -18.63 -34.26
N ALA A 457 10.16 -17.34 -34.04
CA ALA A 457 11.50 -16.77 -34.24
C ALA A 457 12.52 -17.40 -33.28
N VAL A 458 12.22 -17.47 -31.98
CA VAL A 458 13.07 -18.08 -30.96
C VAL A 458 13.36 -19.56 -31.27
N LEU A 459 12.35 -20.35 -31.63
CA LEU A 459 12.54 -21.76 -31.97
C LEU A 459 13.37 -21.96 -33.25
N ALA A 460 13.24 -21.06 -34.24
CA ALA A 460 13.99 -21.14 -35.49
C ALA A 460 15.45 -20.67 -35.32
N GLU A 461 15.67 -19.61 -34.54
CA GLU A 461 16.96 -18.93 -34.44
C GLU A 461 17.83 -19.44 -33.29
N TYR A 462 17.23 -19.81 -32.15
CA TYR A 462 18.00 -20.18 -30.96
C TYR A 462 18.37 -21.66 -30.92
N ALA A 463 17.89 -22.45 -31.88
CA ALA A 463 18.38 -23.79 -32.15
C ALA A 463 19.71 -23.82 -32.94
N LEU A 464 20.16 -22.69 -33.50
CA LEU A 464 21.39 -22.56 -34.28
C LEU A 464 22.55 -21.98 -33.45
N PRO A 465 23.83 -22.29 -33.77
CA PRO A 465 25.00 -21.63 -33.18
C PRO A 465 24.96 -20.10 -33.32
N GLU A 466 25.50 -19.35 -32.35
CA GLU A 466 25.43 -17.87 -32.30
C GLU A 466 26.10 -17.18 -33.51
N ASP A 467 27.13 -17.84 -34.07
CA ASP A 467 27.92 -17.43 -35.23
C ASP A 467 27.23 -17.69 -36.59
N GLU A 468 26.10 -18.40 -36.61
CA GLU A 468 25.32 -18.69 -37.83
C GLU A 468 24.05 -17.84 -37.96
N LEU A 469 23.75 -16.97 -36.98
CA LEU A 469 22.62 -16.03 -37.08
C LEU A 469 22.93 -14.92 -38.08
N ALA A 470 22.09 -14.78 -39.10
CA ALA A 470 22.17 -13.68 -40.07
C ALA A 470 21.85 -12.32 -39.40
N ASP A 471 22.50 -11.23 -39.85
CA ASP A 471 22.36 -9.82 -39.41
C ASP A 471 20.94 -9.19 -39.54
N GLY A 472 19.89 -9.99 -39.74
CA GLY A 472 18.52 -9.53 -39.88
C GLY A 472 17.85 -9.22 -38.52
N ARG A 473 17.12 -8.11 -38.44
CA ARG A 473 16.21 -7.82 -37.31
C ARG A 473 15.02 -8.78 -37.35
N SER A 474 15.11 -9.90 -36.63
CA SER A 474 13.99 -10.82 -36.43
C SER A 474 13.09 -10.36 -35.29
N SER A 475 11.90 -10.96 -35.16
CA SER A 475 11.05 -10.76 -33.97
C SER A 475 11.72 -11.21 -32.67
N ALA A 476 12.81 -12.00 -32.73
CA ALA A 476 13.59 -12.38 -31.56
C ALA A 476 14.65 -11.33 -31.18
N SER A 477 15.04 -10.41 -32.09
CA SER A 477 16.01 -9.35 -31.78
C SER A 477 15.50 -8.39 -30.71
N VAL A 478 14.18 -8.18 -30.63
CA VAL A 478 13.53 -7.37 -29.59
C VAL A 478 13.83 -7.89 -28.17
N LEU A 479 14.00 -9.21 -28.00
CA LEU A 479 14.31 -9.80 -26.70
C LEU A 479 15.74 -9.44 -26.27
N LYS A 480 16.69 -9.42 -27.22
CA LYS A 480 18.07 -9.02 -26.96
C LYS A 480 18.16 -7.52 -26.64
N ASP A 481 17.49 -6.69 -27.43
CA ASP A 481 17.42 -5.24 -27.19
C ASP A 481 16.85 -4.95 -25.79
N VAL A 482 15.75 -5.62 -25.41
CA VAL A 482 15.15 -5.48 -24.08
C VAL A 482 16.07 -5.98 -22.97
N PHE A 483 16.80 -7.08 -23.18
CA PHE A 483 17.77 -7.57 -22.22
C PHE A 483 18.90 -6.56 -21.95
N GLU A 484 19.48 -6.01 -23.01
CA GLU A 484 20.57 -5.03 -22.92
C GLU A 484 20.11 -3.71 -22.28
N GLU A 485 18.87 -3.29 -22.54
CA GLU A 485 18.32 -2.05 -22.00
C GLU A 485 17.76 -2.15 -20.58
N GLU A 486 16.98 -3.20 -20.27
CA GLU A 486 16.23 -3.33 -19.01
C GLU A 486 17.00 -4.09 -17.94
N TYR A 487 17.90 -5.02 -18.33
CA TYR A 487 18.60 -5.91 -17.41
C TYR A 487 20.12 -5.97 -17.65
N PRO A 488 20.81 -4.82 -17.82
CA PRO A 488 22.24 -4.83 -18.12
C PRO A 488 23.05 -5.47 -17.00
N GLY A 489 23.93 -6.42 -17.36
CA GLY A 489 24.86 -7.06 -16.43
C GLY A 489 24.23 -8.07 -15.46
N THR A 490 22.96 -8.43 -15.64
CA THR A 490 22.28 -9.43 -14.79
C THR A 490 22.61 -10.88 -15.15
N ALA A 491 22.93 -11.14 -16.42
CA ALA A 491 23.30 -12.45 -16.95
C ALA A 491 24.14 -12.28 -18.23
N SER A 492 24.62 -13.38 -18.83
CA SER A 492 25.07 -13.38 -20.23
C SER A 492 23.90 -13.73 -21.14
N TRP A 493 23.80 -13.07 -22.30
CA TRP A 493 22.77 -13.39 -23.29
C TRP A 493 22.83 -14.86 -23.73
N THR A 494 24.04 -15.39 -23.90
CA THR A 494 24.27 -16.79 -24.28
C THR A 494 23.68 -17.77 -23.24
N ASP A 495 23.74 -17.43 -21.95
CA ASP A 495 23.19 -18.27 -20.87
C ASP A 495 21.65 -18.23 -20.82
N LEU A 496 21.02 -17.19 -21.35
CA LEU A 496 19.57 -17.05 -21.36
C LEU A 496 18.87 -17.79 -22.52
N ARG A 497 19.58 -18.02 -23.63
CA ARG A 497 19.00 -18.64 -24.85
C ARG A 497 18.32 -19.99 -24.58
N PRO A 498 18.92 -20.95 -23.84
CA PRO A 498 18.26 -22.22 -23.54
C PRO A 498 16.96 -22.06 -22.74
N HIS A 499 16.96 -21.14 -21.76
CA HIS A 499 15.78 -20.88 -20.96
C HIS A 499 14.66 -20.19 -21.76
N LEU A 500 15.01 -19.33 -22.72
CA LEU A 500 14.04 -18.72 -23.64
C LEU A 500 13.38 -19.76 -24.55
N LEU A 501 14.10 -20.79 -24.98
CA LEU A 501 13.51 -21.92 -25.72
C LEU A 501 12.47 -22.68 -24.89
N ASP A 502 12.80 -23.00 -23.62
CA ASP A 502 11.87 -23.67 -22.71
C ASP A 502 10.62 -22.81 -22.46
N ILE A 503 10.82 -21.51 -22.20
CA ILE A 503 9.71 -20.57 -21.96
C ILE A 503 8.82 -20.45 -23.20
N ALA A 504 9.39 -20.40 -24.40
CA ALA A 504 8.64 -20.29 -25.64
C ALA A 504 7.69 -21.48 -25.87
N ALA A 505 8.02 -22.66 -25.35
CA ALA A 505 7.17 -23.85 -25.40
C ALA A 505 6.10 -23.91 -24.29
N GLU A 506 6.33 -23.22 -23.17
CA GLU A 506 5.51 -23.30 -21.95
C GLU A 506 4.61 -22.09 -21.70
N ILE A 507 4.93 -20.93 -22.29
CA ILE A 507 4.24 -19.66 -22.07
C ILE A 507 2.75 -19.76 -22.44
N THR A 508 1.89 -19.23 -21.59
CA THR A 508 0.44 -19.20 -21.84
C THR A 508 -0.16 -17.81 -21.69
N VAL A 509 -1.24 -17.55 -22.45
CA VAL A 509 -2.04 -16.32 -22.33
C VAL A 509 -3.46 -16.67 -21.91
N VAL A 510 -3.90 -16.10 -20.79
CA VAL A 510 -5.19 -16.39 -20.16
C VAL A 510 -6.04 -15.13 -20.07
N LEU A 511 -7.23 -15.17 -20.69
CA LEU A 511 -8.25 -14.12 -20.56
C LEU A 511 -9.04 -14.30 -19.26
N VAL A 512 -9.06 -13.27 -18.43
CA VAL A 512 -9.74 -13.25 -17.12
C VAL A 512 -10.83 -12.19 -17.11
N ASN A 513 -12.08 -12.63 -17.29
CA ASN A 513 -13.25 -11.76 -17.23
C ASN A 513 -14.47 -12.51 -16.64
N SER A 514 -15.59 -11.80 -16.49
CA SER A 514 -16.81 -12.37 -15.89
C SER A 514 -17.35 -13.60 -16.64
N GLY A 515 -17.14 -13.71 -17.95
CA GLY A 515 -17.54 -14.85 -18.77
C GLY A 515 -16.61 -16.06 -18.65
N THR A 516 -15.31 -15.84 -18.42
CA THR A 516 -14.32 -16.93 -18.34
C THR A 516 -14.15 -17.52 -16.94
N MET A 517 -14.55 -16.80 -15.89
CA MET A 517 -14.40 -17.25 -14.50
C MET A 517 -15.18 -18.52 -14.16
N GLY A 518 -16.44 -18.63 -14.58
CA GLY A 518 -17.26 -19.82 -14.30
C GLY A 518 -16.65 -21.11 -14.88
N PRO A 519 -16.38 -21.14 -16.20
CA PRO A 519 -15.70 -22.28 -16.84
C PRO A 519 -14.33 -22.60 -16.23
N ARG A 520 -13.52 -21.58 -15.94
CA ARG A 520 -12.21 -21.74 -15.30
C ARG A 520 -12.34 -22.37 -13.91
N ASN A 521 -13.28 -21.88 -13.10
CA ASN A 521 -13.49 -22.38 -11.75
C ASN A 521 -13.95 -23.84 -11.73
N LYS A 522 -14.82 -24.20 -12.68
CA LYS A 522 -15.24 -25.59 -12.88
C LYS A 522 -14.05 -26.47 -13.23
N ARG A 523 -13.23 -26.09 -14.23
CA ARG A 523 -12.02 -26.83 -14.61
C ARG A 523 -11.07 -27.00 -13.43
N LEU A 524 -10.76 -25.91 -12.73
CA LEU A 524 -9.87 -25.93 -11.56
C LEU A 524 -10.43 -26.78 -10.41
N SER A 525 -11.75 -26.91 -10.27
CA SER A 525 -12.37 -27.77 -9.26
C SER A 525 -12.34 -29.25 -9.61
N GLU A 526 -12.16 -29.58 -10.89
CA GLU A 526 -12.08 -30.95 -11.41
C GLU A 526 -10.62 -31.44 -11.51
N MET A 527 -9.65 -30.54 -11.54
CA MET A 527 -8.22 -30.87 -11.60
C MET A 527 -7.69 -31.43 -10.28
N SER A 528 -6.76 -32.38 -10.38
CA SER A 528 -6.02 -32.88 -9.22
C SER A 528 -5.17 -31.76 -8.61
N ARG A 529 -4.66 -31.98 -7.39
CA ARG A 529 -3.75 -31.01 -6.75
C ARG A 529 -2.41 -30.91 -7.50
N GLU A 530 -1.86 -32.05 -7.91
CA GLU A 530 -0.56 -32.10 -8.60
C GLU A 530 -0.62 -31.36 -9.93
N ASP A 531 -1.71 -31.55 -10.70
CA ASP A 531 -1.91 -30.85 -11.98
C ASP A 531 -2.04 -29.34 -11.79
N ARG A 532 -2.77 -28.89 -10.76
CA ARG A 532 -2.91 -27.45 -10.44
C ARG A 532 -1.57 -26.83 -10.06
N GLU A 533 -0.77 -27.55 -9.28
CA GLU A 533 0.54 -27.07 -8.86
C GLU A 533 1.51 -27.01 -10.05
N ALA A 534 1.47 -28.00 -10.95
CA ALA A 534 2.22 -27.97 -12.19
C ALA A 534 1.80 -26.80 -13.09
N GLU A 535 0.49 -26.59 -13.29
CA GLU A 535 -0.02 -25.47 -14.09
C GLU A 535 0.37 -24.11 -13.49
N SER A 536 0.34 -23.96 -12.16
CA SER A 536 0.73 -22.71 -11.49
C SER A 536 2.21 -22.33 -11.65
N ARG A 537 3.07 -23.29 -12.01
CA ARG A 537 4.50 -23.04 -12.26
C ARG A 537 4.76 -22.54 -13.69
N LEU A 538 3.78 -22.60 -14.60
CA LEU A 538 3.95 -22.17 -15.98
C LEU A 538 4.00 -20.64 -16.09
N PRO A 539 4.85 -20.08 -16.96
CA PRO A 539 4.84 -18.66 -17.28
C PRO A 539 3.47 -18.28 -17.87
N THR A 540 2.79 -17.31 -17.26
CA THR A 540 1.41 -16.97 -17.66
C THR A 540 1.19 -15.46 -17.78
N ILE A 541 0.70 -15.02 -18.94
CA ILE A 541 0.22 -13.65 -19.16
C ILE A 541 -1.29 -13.61 -18.94
N PHE A 542 -1.74 -12.87 -17.94
CA PHE A 542 -3.15 -12.65 -17.65
C PHE A 542 -3.62 -11.34 -18.28
N VAL A 543 -4.65 -11.41 -19.12
CA VAL A 543 -5.29 -10.25 -19.75
C VAL A 543 -6.70 -10.10 -19.17
N GLY A 544 -7.07 -8.91 -18.71
CA GLY A 544 -8.39 -8.72 -18.11
C GLY A 544 -8.68 -7.30 -17.66
N GLY A 545 -9.82 -7.14 -16.97
CA GLY A 545 -10.30 -5.87 -16.44
C GLY A 545 -10.52 -5.92 -14.93
N ASP A 546 -11.76 -5.67 -14.49
CA ASP A 546 -12.11 -5.58 -13.07
C ASP A 546 -11.85 -6.89 -12.29
N VAL A 547 -12.12 -8.05 -12.90
CA VAL A 547 -11.89 -9.37 -12.28
C VAL A 547 -10.40 -9.64 -12.07
N LEU A 548 -9.55 -9.22 -13.01
CA LEU A 548 -8.10 -9.35 -12.89
C LEU A 548 -7.54 -8.37 -11.85
N ALA A 549 -8.10 -7.16 -11.81
CA ALA A 549 -7.77 -6.17 -10.80
C ALA A 549 -8.22 -6.57 -9.39
N ARG A 550 -9.32 -7.33 -9.25
CA ARG A 550 -9.95 -7.75 -7.99
C ARG A 550 -10.34 -9.23 -8.02
N GLY A 551 -9.57 -10.09 -7.36
CA GLY A 551 -10.02 -11.46 -7.06
C GLY A 551 -9.06 -12.60 -7.39
N LEU A 552 -8.00 -12.33 -8.14
CA LEU A 552 -7.01 -13.34 -8.53
C LEU A 552 -5.65 -13.06 -7.87
N THR A 553 -5.11 -14.06 -7.19
CA THR A 553 -3.71 -14.04 -6.73
C THR A 553 -2.82 -14.37 -7.92
N LEU A 554 -1.85 -13.49 -8.21
CA LEU A 554 -0.88 -13.65 -9.30
C LEU A 554 0.48 -13.98 -8.70
N ASP A 555 0.76 -15.28 -8.57
CA ASP A 555 2.04 -15.74 -8.04
C ASP A 555 3.17 -15.42 -9.03
N GLY A 556 4.29 -14.91 -8.50
CA GLY A 556 5.46 -14.57 -9.33
C GLY A 556 5.24 -13.41 -10.29
N LEU A 557 4.39 -12.43 -9.95
CA LEU A 557 4.13 -11.27 -10.80
C LEU A 557 5.41 -10.44 -11.01
N GLN A 558 5.91 -10.43 -12.25
CA GLN A 558 7.12 -9.70 -12.69
C GLN A 558 6.77 -8.43 -13.46
N VAL A 559 5.81 -8.50 -14.39
CA VAL A 559 5.50 -7.39 -15.31
C VAL A 559 4.03 -7.00 -15.18
N SER A 560 3.78 -5.71 -14.96
CA SER A 560 2.42 -5.16 -14.90
C SER A 560 2.22 -4.06 -15.94
N TYR A 561 1.30 -4.27 -16.87
CA TYR A 561 0.91 -3.29 -17.88
C TYR A 561 -0.48 -2.74 -17.56
N PHE A 562 -0.56 -1.45 -17.20
CA PHE A 562 -1.73 -0.86 -16.54
C PHE A 562 -2.15 0.47 -17.19
N VAL A 563 -3.32 0.47 -17.84
CA VAL A 563 -3.84 1.63 -18.61
C VAL A 563 -5.21 2.07 -18.08
N ARG A 564 -5.44 1.91 -16.78
CA ARG A 564 -6.74 2.24 -16.17
C ARG A 564 -6.64 3.37 -15.17
N LYS A 565 -7.65 4.25 -15.20
CA LYS A 565 -7.86 5.28 -14.19
C LYS A 565 -9.05 4.90 -13.30
N ALA A 566 -8.81 4.73 -12.00
CA ALA A 566 -9.87 4.49 -11.03
C ALA A 566 -10.57 5.80 -10.65
N ALA A 567 -11.84 5.70 -10.25
CA ALA A 567 -12.62 6.85 -9.77
C ALA A 567 -12.41 7.16 -8.28
N ALA A 568 -11.95 6.17 -7.51
CA ALA A 568 -11.76 6.26 -6.07
C ALA A 568 -10.47 5.55 -5.61
N ALA A 569 -9.92 6.01 -4.48
CA ALA A 569 -8.68 5.52 -3.91
C ALA A 569 -8.73 4.04 -3.50
N ASP A 570 -9.88 3.60 -2.96
CA ASP A 570 -10.11 2.21 -2.56
C ASP A 570 -9.88 1.23 -3.73
N THR A 571 -10.40 1.61 -4.89
CA THR A 571 -10.32 0.83 -6.11
C THR A 571 -8.92 0.92 -6.72
N LEU A 572 -8.29 2.10 -6.69
CA LEU A 572 -6.95 2.29 -7.21
C LEU A 572 -5.91 1.41 -6.49
N LEU A 573 -5.88 1.44 -5.16
CA LEU A 573 -4.93 0.66 -4.37
C LEU A 573 -5.11 -0.85 -4.58
N GLN A 574 -6.36 -1.31 -4.68
CA GLN A 574 -6.64 -2.73 -4.91
C GLN A 574 -6.22 -3.21 -6.32
N MET A 575 -6.12 -2.30 -7.29
CA MET A 575 -5.62 -2.59 -8.63
C MET A 575 -4.09 -2.71 -8.68
N GLY A 576 -3.37 -2.16 -7.71
CA GLY A 576 -1.90 -2.20 -7.61
C GLY A 576 -1.37 -3.58 -7.21
N ARG A 577 -1.52 -4.58 -8.09
CA ARG A 577 -1.11 -5.97 -7.83
C ARG A 577 0.41 -6.16 -7.73
N TRP A 578 1.18 -5.20 -8.25
CA TRP A 578 2.64 -5.17 -8.16
C TRP A 578 3.16 -4.84 -6.75
N PHE A 579 2.34 -4.28 -5.85
CA PHE A 579 2.74 -4.12 -4.45
C PHE A 579 2.90 -5.47 -3.76
N GLY A 580 3.72 -5.54 -2.70
CA GLY A 580 3.95 -6.76 -1.94
C GLY A 580 5.39 -7.26 -1.98
N TYR A 581 5.60 -8.43 -1.38
CA TYR A 581 6.92 -9.07 -1.28
C TYR A 581 7.35 -9.69 -2.61
N ARG A 582 8.64 -9.57 -2.96
CA ARG A 582 9.23 -10.10 -4.21
C ARG A 582 10.57 -10.82 -3.98
N PRO A 583 10.66 -11.72 -2.98
CA PRO A 583 11.94 -12.23 -2.50
C PRO A 583 12.72 -12.94 -3.61
N GLY A 584 13.90 -12.41 -3.92
CA GLY A 584 14.83 -13.02 -4.87
C GLY A 584 14.51 -12.73 -6.33
N TYR A 585 13.59 -11.81 -6.62
CA TYR A 585 13.32 -11.34 -7.98
C TYR A 585 12.82 -9.89 -8.03
N GLU A 586 13.02 -9.10 -6.98
CA GLU A 586 12.65 -7.69 -6.92
C GLU A 586 13.27 -6.86 -8.07
N ASP A 587 14.47 -7.23 -8.51
CA ASP A 587 15.23 -6.62 -9.61
C ASP A 587 14.57 -6.83 -10.99
N LEU A 588 13.70 -7.84 -11.10
CA LEU A 588 13.01 -8.23 -12.33
C LEU A 588 11.59 -7.65 -12.44
N VAL A 589 11.17 -6.86 -11.45
CA VAL A 589 9.82 -6.28 -11.45
C VAL A 589 9.79 -4.99 -12.27
N ARG A 590 8.78 -4.86 -13.13
CA ARG A 590 8.57 -3.67 -13.98
C ARG A 590 7.09 -3.33 -14.10
N VAL A 591 6.78 -2.04 -14.13
CA VAL A 591 5.42 -1.49 -14.17
C VAL A 591 5.29 -0.48 -15.31
N TRP A 592 4.45 -0.78 -16.30
CA TRP A 592 4.11 0.10 -17.41
C TRP A 592 2.80 0.80 -17.06
N ILE A 593 2.89 2.11 -16.80
CA ILE A 593 1.80 2.88 -16.23
C ILE A 593 1.92 4.37 -16.58
N ASP A 594 0.78 5.00 -16.81
CA ASP A 594 0.68 6.42 -17.11
C ASP A 594 1.02 7.30 -15.91
N SER A 595 1.73 8.39 -16.18
CA SER A 595 2.11 9.43 -15.20
C SER A 595 0.95 9.94 -14.34
N ALA A 596 -0.22 10.21 -14.93
CA ALA A 596 -1.35 10.74 -14.17
C ALA A 596 -1.96 9.71 -13.21
N VAL A 597 -1.86 8.41 -13.52
CA VAL A 597 -2.28 7.34 -12.61
C VAL A 597 -1.27 7.18 -11.47
N VAL A 598 0.01 7.34 -11.75
CA VAL A 598 1.07 7.36 -10.71
C VAL A 598 0.83 8.48 -9.70
N ASP A 599 0.46 9.67 -10.16
CA ASP A 599 0.12 10.80 -9.28
C ASP A 599 -1.06 10.50 -8.36
N LEU A 600 -2.05 9.72 -8.84
CA LEU A 600 -3.14 9.25 -7.99
C LEU A 600 -2.64 8.26 -6.93
N PHE A 601 -1.74 7.33 -7.26
CA PHE A 601 -1.16 6.41 -6.28
C PHE A 601 -0.40 7.16 -5.19
N LYS A 602 0.41 8.16 -5.56
CA LYS A 602 1.12 9.03 -4.62
C LYS A 602 0.17 9.77 -3.69
N TYR A 603 -0.86 10.40 -4.26
CA TYR A 603 -1.87 11.09 -3.47
C TYR A 603 -2.55 10.16 -2.45
N VAL A 604 -2.88 8.93 -2.86
CA VAL A 604 -3.51 7.97 -1.95
C VAL A 604 -2.55 7.53 -0.85
N ALA A 605 -1.26 7.35 -1.15
CA ALA A 605 -0.25 7.08 -0.14
C ALA A 605 -0.16 8.23 0.89
N ASP A 606 -0.12 9.49 0.43
CA ASP A 606 -0.12 10.65 1.33
C ASP A 606 -1.36 10.67 2.24
N VAL A 607 -2.56 10.33 1.72
CA VAL A 607 -3.79 10.23 2.54
C VAL A 607 -3.72 9.07 3.53
N SER A 608 -3.14 7.93 3.14
CA SER A 608 -2.92 6.80 4.06
C SER A 608 -1.94 7.15 5.17
N ASP A 609 -0.91 7.94 4.88
CA ASP A 609 0.07 8.39 5.87
C ASP A 609 -0.50 9.47 6.80
N ASP A 610 -1.31 10.39 6.29
CA ASP A 610 -2.09 11.34 7.11
C ASP A 610 -2.98 10.58 8.13
N LEU A 611 -3.65 9.51 7.69
CA LEU A 611 -4.48 8.68 8.56
C LEU A 611 -3.63 7.96 9.62
N ARG A 612 -2.48 7.40 9.25
CA ARG A 612 -1.55 6.77 10.22
C ARG A 612 -0.99 7.79 11.22
N GLY A 613 -0.66 8.99 10.76
CA GLY A 613 -0.26 10.10 11.63
C GLY A 613 -1.35 10.43 12.66
N SER A 614 -2.60 10.47 12.22
CA SER A 614 -3.77 10.68 13.10
C SER A 614 -3.91 9.56 14.13
N LEU A 615 -3.64 8.29 13.75
CA LEU A 615 -3.66 7.16 14.69
C LEU A 615 -2.51 7.22 15.71
N ARG A 616 -1.32 7.65 15.30
CA ARG A 616 -0.19 7.88 16.23
C ARG A 616 -0.53 8.97 17.25
N LEU A 617 -1.15 10.06 16.80
CA LEU A 617 -1.63 11.13 17.67
C LEU A 617 -2.72 10.66 18.64
N MET A 618 -3.71 9.92 18.15
CA MET A 618 -4.74 9.28 18.98
C MET A 618 -4.12 8.43 20.09
N ASN A 619 -3.09 7.66 19.76
CA ASN A 619 -2.39 6.82 20.72
C ASN A 619 -1.53 7.62 21.72
N SER A 620 -0.89 8.72 21.30
CA SER A 620 -0.16 9.59 22.23
C SER A 620 -1.09 10.26 23.24
N LEU A 621 -2.31 10.59 22.81
CA LEU A 621 -3.35 11.20 23.66
C LEU A 621 -4.12 10.18 24.51
N LYS A 622 -3.82 8.88 24.39
CA LYS A 622 -4.52 7.81 25.13
C LYS A 622 -6.04 7.85 24.95
N MET A 623 -6.47 8.09 23.71
CA MET A 623 -7.88 8.08 23.33
C MET A 623 -8.25 6.87 22.47
N THR A 624 -9.47 6.35 22.62
CA THR A 624 -10.05 5.36 21.70
C THR A 624 -10.58 6.05 20.43
N PRO A 625 -10.89 5.30 19.35
CA PRO A 625 -11.50 5.87 18.15
C PRO A 625 -12.82 6.63 18.43
N GLN A 626 -13.58 6.17 19.43
CA GLN A 626 -14.81 6.81 19.90
C GLN A 626 -14.56 8.16 20.59
N GLN A 627 -13.35 8.40 21.10
CA GLN A 627 -12.94 9.58 21.88
C GLN A 627 -12.15 10.62 21.08
N PHE A 628 -11.54 10.25 19.95
CA PHE A 628 -10.63 11.13 19.20
C PHE A 628 -11.27 11.77 17.95
N GLY A 629 -12.01 10.97 17.16
CA GLY A 629 -12.53 11.39 15.85
C GLY A 629 -11.46 11.46 14.75
N LEU A 630 -11.76 10.97 13.55
CA LEU A 630 -10.80 10.86 12.45
C LEU A 630 -11.17 11.78 11.28
N LYS A 631 -10.15 12.41 10.66
CA LYS A 631 -10.29 13.27 9.48
C LYS A 631 -9.33 12.85 8.36
N MET A 632 -9.76 13.05 7.11
CA MET A 632 -8.96 12.73 5.92
C MET A 632 -9.06 13.83 4.86
N ARG A 633 -7.93 14.11 4.20
CA ARG A 633 -7.81 15.14 3.15
C ARG A 633 -8.53 14.74 1.87
N ARG A 634 -9.26 15.66 1.25
CA ARG A 634 -9.93 15.45 -0.05
C ARG A 634 -9.07 15.93 -1.23
N HIS A 635 -9.16 15.22 -2.36
CA HIS A 635 -8.47 15.61 -3.59
C HIS A 635 -9.20 16.80 -4.26
N PRO A 636 -8.48 17.81 -4.79
CA PRO A 636 -9.09 18.97 -5.46
C PRO A 636 -9.85 18.60 -6.75
N GLU A 637 -9.33 17.65 -7.53
CA GLU A 637 -9.93 17.20 -8.79
C GLU A 637 -10.71 15.91 -8.57
N ALA A 638 -12.05 15.96 -8.37
CA ALA A 638 -13.08 14.90 -8.49
C ALA A 638 -12.82 13.44 -7.99
N PHE A 639 -11.63 13.10 -7.51
CA PHE A 639 -11.16 11.78 -7.13
C PHE A 639 -11.53 11.54 -5.68
N LEU A 640 -12.30 10.49 -5.45
CA LEU A 640 -12.90 10.24 -4.15
C LEU A 640 -11.96 9.38 -3.31
N ILE A 641 -11.88 9.69 -2.00
CA ILE A 641 -11.13 8.85 -1.04
C ILE A 641 -11.80 7.47 -0.93
N THR A 642 -13.12 7.42 -0.97
CA THR A 642 -13.89 6.18 -1.12
C THR A 642 -15.14 6.46 -1.95
N ALA A 643 -15.79 5.43 -2.47
CA ALA A 643 -16.96 5.60 -3.34
C ALA A 643 -18.02 6.52 -2.72
N ALA A 644 -18.67 7.37 -3.52
CA ALA A 644 -19.55 8.44 -3.02
C ALA A 644 -20.71 7.93 -2.15
N ASN A 645 -21.23 6.73 -2.46
CA ASN A 645 -22.25 6.04 -1.66
C ASN A 645 -21.75 5.57 -0.28
N LYS A 646 -20.45 5.29 -0.14
CA LYS A 646 -19.77 4.93 1.12
C LYS A 646 -19.46 6.13 2.01
N GLN A 647 -19.57 7.35 1.48
CA GLN A 647 -19.30 8.59 2.22
C GLN A 647 -20.58 9.27 2.75
N LYS A 648 -21.77 8.68 2.58
CA LYS A 648 -23.05 9.35 2.88
C LYS A 648 -23.24 9.73 4.35
N ASN A 649 -22.72 8.92 5.27
CA ASN A 649 -22.80 9.20 6.70
C ASN A 649 -21.57 10.00 7.19
N ALA A 650 -20.58 10.21 6.32
CA ALA A 650 -19.50 11.12 6.62
C ALA A 650 -20.00 12.54 6.42
N SER A 651 -19.81 13.38 7.44
CA SER A 651 -20.00 14.81 7.28
C SER A 651 -18.91 15.33 6.34
N GLN A 652 -19.31 15.83 5.17
CA GLN A 652 -18.41 16.63 4.36
C GLN A 652 -18.18 17.92 5.12
N ILE A 653 -17.02 18.02 5.75
CA ILE A 653 -16.68 19.14 6.59
C ILE A 653 -15.69 19.98 5.81
N GLU A 654 -16.15 21.18 5.51
CA GLU A 654 -15.28 22.28 5.18
C GLU A 654 -14.57 22.69 6.48
N GLY A 655 -13.38 22.13 6.73
CA GLY A 655 -12.66 22.29 7.98
C GLY A 655 -11.60 23.39 7.89
N GLU A 656 -11.37 24.09 9.00
CA GLU A 656 -10.30 25.09 9.10
C GLU A 656 -8.94 24.39 8.96
N VAL A 657 -8.07 24.91 8.08
CA VAL A 657 -6.68 24.44 7.98
C VAL A 657 -5.96 24.98 9.20
N ASP A 658 -5.54 24.09 10.10
CA ASP A 658 -4.44 24.46 10.99
C ASP A 658 -3.18 24.56 10.14
N ILE A 659 -2.75 25.79 9.89
CA ILE A 659 -1.54 26.06 9.13
C ILE A 659 -0.30 25.77 9.98
N ASN A 660 -0.42 25.77 11.32
CA ASN A 660 0.71 25.63 12.23
C ASN A 660 1.29 24.21 12.15
N GLY A 661 2.62 24.11 12.08
CA GLY A 661 3.33 22.85 11.87
C GLY A 661 3.25 22.26 10.46
N ALA A 662 2.63 22.96 9.51
CA ALA A 662 2.50 22.51 8.13
C ALA A 662 3.38 23.32 7.17
N PHE A 663 3.60 22.78 5.98
CA PHE A 663 4.19 23.51 4.86
C PHE A 663 3.39 23.31 3.57
N PHE A 664 3.49 24.28 2.66
CA PHE A 664 2.73 24.39 1.44
C PHE A 664 3.66 24.77 0.28
N GLU A 665 3.51 24.12 -0.86
CA GLU A 665 4.37 24.32 -2.03
C GLU A 665 3.54 24.71 -3.27
N SER A 666 4.02 25.67 -4.07
CA SER A 666 3.33 26.10 -5.30
C SER A 666 3.67 25.19 -6.49
N TYR A 667 3.30 23.91 -6.41
CA TYR A 667 3.67 22.89 -7.41
C TYR A 667 2.83 22.91 -8.69
N VAL A 668 1.80 23.77 -8.79
CA VAL A 668 1.07 24.06 -10.04
C VAL A 668 1.06 25.55 -10.30
N LEU A 669 1.72 25.97 -11.38
CA LEU A 669 1.78 27.36 -11.83
C LEU A 669 1.01 27.51 -13.15
N SER A 670 0.65 28.74 -13.49
CA SER A 670 0.01 29.05 -14.76
C SER A 670 1.06 29.11 -15.87
N SER A 671 0.71 28.66 -17.08
CA SER A 671 1.52 28.88 -18.28
C SER A 671 1.18 30.19 -18.99
N GLU A 672 0.29 31.02 -18.43
CA GLU A 672 -0.12 32.29 -19.04
C GLU A 672 0.89 33.41 -18.75
N THR A 673 1.29 34.14 -19.79
CA THR A 673 2.29 35.22 -19.70
C THR A 673 1.94 36.28 -18.65
N GLU A 674 0.66 36.60 -18.47
CA GLU A 674 0.21 37.57 -17.46
C GLU A 674 0.53 37.09 -16.03
N ASP A 675 0.31 35.81 -15.73
CA ASP A 675 0.59 35.23 -14.42
C ASP A 675 2.08 35.08 -14.16
N LEU A 676 2.84 34.71 -15.20
CA LEU A 676 4.29 34.58 -15.13
C LEU A 676 4.97 35.93 -14.86
N ASP A 677 4.62 36.96 -15.63
CA ASP A 677 5.16 38.33 -15.45
C ASP A 677 4.76 38.91 -14.09
N ARG A 678 3.52 38.66 -13.64
CA ARG A 678 3.04 39.07 -12.32
C ARG A 678 3.86 38.41 -11.20
N ASN A 679 4.12 37.11 -11.28
CA ASN A 679 4.91 36.38 -10.28
C ASN A 679 6.38 36.82 -10.28
N LEU A 680 6.96 37.07 -11.45
CA LEU A 680 8.32 37.58 -11.58
C LEU A 680 8.45 38.96 -10.93
N LYS A 681 7.53 39.89 -11.22
CA LYS A 681 7.47 41.22 -10.60
C LYS A 681 7.32 41.14 -9.08
N ALA A 682 6.50 40.21 -8.57
CA ALA A 682 6.35 39.99 -7.14
C ALA A 682 7.69 39.58 -6.50
N GLY A 683 8.42 38.65 -7.12
CA GLY A 683 9.74 38.21 -6.67
C GLY A 683 10.77 39.33 -6.68
N VAL A 684 10.86 40.11 -7.75
CA VAL A 684 11.78 41.26 -7.86
C VAL A 684 11.47 42.32 -6.79
N ALA A 685 10.19 42.66 -6.59
CA ALA A 685 9.78 43.64 -5.59
C ALA A 685 10.10 43.18 -4.15
N LEU A 686 9.99 41.87 -3.88
CA LEU A 686 10.40 41.27 -2.62
C LEU A 686 11.91 41.44 -2.39
N VAL A 687 12.74 41.12 -3.39
CA VAL A 687 14.20 41.27 -3.31
C VAL A 687 14.61 42.73 -3.07
N GLU A 688 14.04 43.68 -3.79
CA GLU A 688 14.35 45.10 -3.61
C GLU A 688 14.00 45.60 -2.21
N THR A 689 12.92 45.08 -1.62
CA THR A 689 12.56 45.40 -0.24
C THR A 689 13.55 44.78 0.75
N LEU A 690 13.95 43.51 0.56
CA LEU A 690 14.88 42.82 1.44
C LEU A 690 16.29 43.42 1.43
N LYS A 691 16.74 44.00 0.30
CA LYS A 691 18.03 44.72 0.21
C LYS A 691 18.12 45.93 1.15
N THR A 692 16.98 46.46 1.60
CA THR A 692 16.94 47.59 2.54
C THR A 692 17.04 47.17 4.00
N LEU A 693 16.93 45.85 4.28
CA LEU A 693 17.04 45.26 5.61
C LEU A 693 18.47 44.80 5.89
N GLU A 694 18.71 44.30 7.12
CA GLU A 694 19.97 43.64 7.44
C GLU A 694 20.25 42.48 6.48
N GLY A 695 21.52 42.28 6.13
CA GLY A 695 21.93 41.29 5.14
C GLY A 695 21.60 39.84 5.53
N PRO A 696 21.74 38.88 4.60
CA PRO A 696 21.37 37.49 4.84
C PRO A 696 22.16 36.86 5.99
N ALA A 697 21.52 35.98 6.74
CA ALA A 697 22.07 35.31 7.90
C ALA A 697 23.26 34.39 7.54
N ALA A 698 24.38 34.54 8.25
CA ALA A 698 25.63 33.83 7.96
C ALA A 698 25.63 32.32 8.33
N ASN A 699 24.72 31.90 9.22
CA ASN A 699 24.66 30.52 9.76
C ASN A 699 23.58 29.65 9.08
N ARG A 700 23.09 30.04 7.90
CA ARG A 700 22.07 29.30 7.14
C ARG A 700 22.69 28.74 5.86
N GLY A 701 22.19 27.60 5.38
CA GLY A 701 22.66 26.96 4.14
C GLY A 701 22.10 27.61 2.86
N SER A 702 21.25 28.63 3.00
CA SER A 702 20.50 29.32 1.94
C SER A 702 20.62 30.84 2.11
N LEU A 703 20.36 31.60 1.05
CA LEU A 703 20.37 33.06 1.07
C LEU A 703 19.09 33.56 1.78
N LEU A 704 19.16 33.75 3.10
CA LEU A 704 17.99 33.90 3.98
C LEU A 704 18.06 35.16 4.83
N TRP A 705 16.97 35.91 4.88
CA TRP A 705 16.76 37.06 5.77
C TRP A 705 15.90 36.63 6.95
N GLU A 706 16.36 36.95 8.16
CA GLU A 706 15.65 36.65 9.39
C GLU A 706 14.80 37.85 9.84
N SER A 707 13.70 37.59 10.53
CA SER A 707 12.86 38.64 11.15
C SER A 707 12.27 39.66 10.17
N VAL A 708 11.99 39.26 8.92
CA VAL A 708 11.38 40.11 7.90
C VAL A 708 9.95 40.51 8.33
N PRO A 709 9.57 41.79 8.28
CA PRO A 709 8.23 42.21 8.68
C PRO A 709 7.12 41.52 7.86
N ALA A 710 6.06 41.06 8.54
CA ALA A 710 4.93 40.36 7.94
C ALA A 710 4.31 41.08 6.72
N GLU A 711 4.29 42.43 6.75
CA GLU A 711 3.75 43.25 5.66
C GLU A 711 4.48 43.01 4.33
N VAL A 712 5.79 42.75 4.37
CA VAL A 712 6.60 42.46 3.17
C VAL A 712 6.14 41.16 2.51
N VAL A 713 5.90 40.13 3.32
CA VAL A 713 5.40 38.82 2.85
C VAL A 713 3.96 38.91 2.38
N ALA A 714 3.10 39.64 3.11
CA ALA A 714 1.72 39.89 2.69
C ALA A 714 1.63 40.63 1.35
N ARG A 715 2.52 41.60 1.11
CA ARG A 715 2.61 42.34 -0.17
C ARG A 715 3.06 41.42 -1.30
N PHE A 716 4.00 40.51 -1.05
CA PHE A 716 4.39 39.48 -2.02
C PHE A 716 3.19 38.61 -2.41
N PHE A 717 2.46 38.04 -1.45
CA PHE A 717 1.30 37.18 -1.72
C PHE A 717 0.05 37.93 -2.23
N ALA A 718 0.01 39.25 -2.14
CA ALA A 718 -0.99 40.06 -2.83
C ALA A 718 -0.77 40.04 -4.36
N GLN A 719 0.47 39.83 -4.81
CA GLN A 719 0.84 39.78 -6.22
C GLN A 719 1.08 38.35 -6.70
N PHE A 720 1.80 37.52 -5.97
CA PHE A 720 2.09 36.14 -6.34
C PHE A 720 0.82 35.28 -6.38
N ARG A 721 0.69 34.43 -7.41
CA ARG A 721 -0.36 33.41 -7.51
C ARG A 721 0.09 32.16 -8.27
N GLY A 722 -0.39 31.01 -7.82
CA GLY A 722 -0.36 29.75 -8.57
C GLY A 722 -1.48 29.66 -9.60
N HIS A 723 -1.59 28.52 -10.27
CA HIS A 723 -2.71 28.24 -11.17
C HIS A 723 -4.04 28.14 -10.40
N ASP A 724 -5.18 28.39 -11.04
CA ASP A 724 -6.51 28.37 -10.41
C ASP A 724 -6.91 27.00 -9.84
N THR A 725 -6.31 25.92 -10.32
CA THR A 725 -6.49 24.58 -9.76
C THR A 725 -5.61 24.31 -8.55
N GLU A 726 -4.65 25.19 -8.24
CA GLU A 726 -3.85 25.06 -7.03
C GLU A 726 -4.65 25.51 -5.80
N THR A 727 -4.65 24.67 -4.78
CA THR A 727 -5.42 24.80 -3.54
C THR A 727 -5.02 26.02 -2.72
N PHE A 728 -3.73 26.24 -2.47
CA PHE A 728 -3.26 27.29 -1.55
C PHE A 728 -2.80 28.55 -2.27
N PHE A 729 -2.30 28.41 -3.50
CA PHE A 729 -1.74 29.52 -4.25
C PHE A 729 -2.65 30.03 -5.38
N GLY A 730 -3.71 29.30 -5.74
CA GLY A 730 -4.66 29.70 -6.81
C GLY A 730 -5.65 30.80 -6.41
N ARG A 731 -6.40 31.32 -7.40
CA ARG A 731 -7.43 32.34 -7.20
C ARG A 731 -8.61 31.81 -6.37
N THR A 732 -9.30 32.71 -5.69
CA THR A 732 -10.61 32.40 -5.08
C THR A 732 -11.76 32.99 -5.88
N THR A 733 -12.94 32.39 -5.79
CA THR A 733 -14.17 32.95 -6.37
C THR A 733 -14.55 34.35 -5.84
N LYS A 734 -13.90 34.82 -4.78
CA LYS A 734 -14.16 36.12 -4.12
C LYS A 734 -12.99 37.11 -4.18
N SER A 735 -11.80 36.71 -4.62
CA SER A 735 -10.59 37.56 -4.61
C SER A 735 -9.54 37.05 -5.60
N ASP A 736 -8.88 37.98 -6.28
CA ASP A 736 -7.78 37.73 -7.22
C ASP A 736 -6.40 37.53 -6.54
N LYS A 737 -6.40 37.22 -5.24
CA LYS A 737 -5.21 36.93 -4.42
C LYS A 737 -5.09 35.41 -4.16
N ALA A 738 -3.87 34.95 -3.88
CA ALA A 738 -3.62 33.59 -3.41
C ALA A 738 -4.44 33.29 -2.14
N GLN A 739 -4.97 32.06 -2.03
CA GLN A 739 -5.74 31.64 -0.86
C GLN A 739 -4.97 31.79 0.45
N LEU A 740 -3.69 31.38 0.45
CA LEU A 740 -2.80 31.44 1.60
C LEU A 740 -2.61 32.87 2.15
N ALA A 741 -2.73 33.89 1.29
CA ALA A 741 -2.54 35.30 1.69
C ALA A 741 -3.49 35.74 2.81
N ALA A 742 -4.66 35.10 2.92
CA ALA A 742 -5.65 35.41 3.95
C ALA A 742 -5.26 34.86 5.33
N HIS A 743 -4.32 33.91 5.41
CA HIS A 743 -3.99 33.15 6.62
C HIS A 743 -2.60 33.50 7.18
N LEU A 744 -1.80 34.31 6.47
CA LEU A 744 -0.43 34.64 6.87
C LEU A 744 -0.37 35.30 8.26
N ALA A 745 -1.42 36.04 8.65
CA ALA A 745 -1.52 36.72 9.93
C ALA A 745 -1.91 35.80 11.09
N ASP A 746 -2.47 34.61 10.80
CA ASP A 746 -2.94 33.67 11.81
C ASP A 746 -1.83 32.71 12.28
N ALA A 747 -0.66 32.77 11.62
CA ALA A 747 0.46 31.92 11.94
C ALA A 747 1.08 32.23 13.31
N VAL A 748 1.57 31.20 13.99
CA VAL A 748 2.41 31.38 15.17
C VAL A 748 3.63 32.23 14.82
N ASN A 749 3.90 33.26 15.63
CA ASN A 749 4.95 34.25 15.39
C ASN A 749 4.83 35.00 14.05
N ALA A 750 3.60 35.19 13.52
CA ALA A 750 3.34 35.85 12.24
C ALA A 750 3.87 37.28 12.10
N GLU A 751 4.17 37.98 13.20
CA GLU A 751 4.73 39.34 13.22
C GLU A 751 6.00 39.46 12.37
N SER A 752 6.80 38.39 12.32
CA SER A 752 8.09 38.35 11.64
C SER A 752 8.33 37.01 10.95
N TRP A 753 8.86 37.06 9.73
CA TRP A 753 9.05 35.92 8.85
C TRP A 753 10.53 35.70 8.53
N ASP A 754 10.91 34.45 8.33
CA ASP A 754 12.19 34.14 7.69
C ASP A 754 11.95 34.01 6.19
N VAL A 755 12.71 34.73 5.36
CA VAL A 755 12.52 34.75 3.90
C VAL A 755 13.82 34.36 3.21
N GLY A 756 13.80 33.23 2.52
CA GLY A 756 14.96 32.66 1.84
C GLY A 756 14.78 32.51 0.33
N PHE A 757 15.89 32.57 -0.39
CA PHE A 757 15.95 32.24 -1.81
C PHE A 757 16.80 30.99 -2.01
N VAL A 758 16.22 30.01 -2.70
CA VAL A 758 16.89 28.73 -2.92
C VAL A 758 17.78 28.83 -4.16
N THR A 759 19.07 28.62 -3.92
CA THR A 759 20.10 28.61 -4.95
C THR A 759 20.19 27.23 -5.57
N GLY A 760 20.11 27.14 -6.89
CA GLY A 760 20.15 25.87 -7.61
C GLY A 760 21.48 25.56 -8.28
N SER A 761 21.49 24.50 -9.08
CA SER A 761 22.64 24.06 -9.89
C SER A 761 22.67 24.67 -11.30
N GLY A 762 21.75 25.56 -11.66
CA GLY A 762 21.69 26.16 -13.00
C GLY A 762 22.95 26.97 -13.33
N ASP A 763 23.25 27.11 -14.62
CA ASP A 763 24.43 27.87 -15.07
C ASP A 763 24.18 29.38 -15.20
N GLN A 764 22.92 29.81 -15.04
CA GLN A 764 22.50 31.19 -15.16
C GLN A 764 22.07 31.77 -13.81
N SER A 765 22.45 33.02 -13.56
CA SER A 765 22.08 33.80 -12.38
C SER A 765 20.60 34.14 -12.36
N SER A 766 20.02 34.24 -11.16
CA SER A 766 18.59 34.53 -11.00
C SER A 766 18.21 35.93 -11.51
N ALA A 767 17.17 35.99 -12.36
CA ALA A 767 16.58 37.26 -12.81
C ALA A 767 15.87 38.07 -11.70
N LEU A 768 15.85 37.56 -10.46
CA LEU A 768 15.27 38.25 -9.30
C LEU A 768 16.16 39.37 -8.74
N GLY A 769 17.43 39.48 -9.19
CA GLY A 769 18.36 40.55 -8.78
C GLY A 769 18.92 40.39 -7.37
N LEU A 770 19.16 39.14 -6.94
CA LEU A 770 19.62 38.80 -5.59
C LEU A 770 21.09 39.19 -5.34
N PRO A 771 21.49 39.56 -4.10
CA PRO A 771 22.90 39.81 -3.76
C PRO A 771 23.76 38.57 -4.04
N GLY A 772 24.90 38.76 -4.71
CA GLY A 772 25.83 37.67 -5.02
C GLY A 772 25.43 36.78 -6.21
N ASP A 773 24.39 37.16 -6.97
CA ASP A 773 23.94 36.50 -8.21
C ASP A 773 23.81 34.97 -8.12
N PRO A 774 23.03 34.45 -7.16
CA PRO A 774 22.83 33.01 -6.99
C PRO A 774 22.26 32.34 -8.24
N LYS A 775 22.72 31.10 -8.46
CA LYS A 775 22.30 30.24 -9.55
C LYS A 775 20.81 29.88 -9.47
N THR A 776 20.16 29.82 -10.62
CA THR A 776 18.76 29.39 -10.78
C THR A 776 18.57 27.90 -10.44
N SER A 777 17.35 27.57 -10.01
CA SER A 777 16.91 26.20 -9.73
C SER A 777 16.57 25.46 -11.02
N LEU A 778 17.45 24.58 -11.46
CA LEU A 778 17.21 23.72 -12.60
C LEU A 778 16.24 22.59 -12.23
N ARG A 779 15.12 22.48 -12.96
CA ARG A 779 14.12 21.41 -12.78
C ARG A 779 13.91 20.68 -14.10
N THR A 780 14.05 19.36 -14.07
CA THR A 780 13.89 18.48 -15.25
C THR A 780 12.47 17.91 -15.39
N GLY A 781 11.69 17.94 -14.31
CA GLY A 781 10.33 17.39 -14.23
C GLY A 781 9.21 18.43 -14.29
N VAL A 782 9.33 19.52 -15.05
CA VAL A 782 8.20 20.46 -15.24
C VAL A 782 7.44 20.08 -16.50
N GLU A 783 6.15 19.80 -16.37
CA GLU A 783 5.29 19.35 -17.47
C GLU A 783 4.14 20.31 -17.72
N ALA A 784 3.82 20.53 -19.00
CA ALA A 784 2.62 21.26 -19.39
C ALA A 784 1.42 20.30 -19.34
N SER A 785 0.34 20.71 -18.66
CA SER A 785 -0.90 19.95 -18.56
C SER A 785 -2.04 20.67 -19.28
N SER A 786 -3.16 19.97 -19.48
CA SER A 786 -4.35 20.56 -20.09
C SER A 786 -4.88 21.73 -19.23
N GLY A 787 -5.38 22.77 -19.90
CA GLY A 787 -5.92 23.96 -19.21
C GLY A 787 -4.89 25.02 -18.82
N LYS A 788 -3.75 25.14 -19.52
CA LYS A 788 -2.73 26.19 -19.32
C LYS A 788 -2.03 26.14 -17.94
N SER A 789 -1.79 24.93 -17.44
CA SER A 789 -1.06 24.74 -16.18
C SER A 789 0.32 24.10 -16.42
N LEU A 790 1.30 24.55 -15.65
CA LEU A 790 2.64 23.99 -15.54
C LEU A 790 2.73 23.27 -14.19
N ARG A 791 3.02 21.97 -14.22
CA ARG A 791 3.05 21.11 -13.04
C ARG A 791 4.49 20.68 -12.77
N PHE A 792 4.91 20.81 -11.51
CA PHE A 792 6.16 20.23 -11.04
C PHE A 792 5.95 18.73 -10.77
N GLY A 793 6.88 17.91 -11.26
CA GLY A 793 6.94 16.48 -11.04
C GLY A 793 6.94 16.16 -9.55
N ASN A 794 6.32 15.04 -9.18
CA ASN A 794 6.11 14.64 -7.79
C ASN A 794 5.29 15.62 -6.94
N ARG A 795 4.66 16.65 -7.55
CA ARG A 795 3.92 17.71 -6.86
C ARG A 795 4.79 18.45 -5.83
N ARG A 796 6.09 18.59 -6.10
CA ARG A 796 7.04 19.29 -5.22
C ARG A 796 7.86 20.35 -5.96
N VAL A 797 8.05 21.46 -5.28
CA VAL A 797 8.97 22.55 -5.61
C VAL A 797 10.27 22.40 -4.81
N ALA A 798 10.18 22.07 -3.51
CA ALA A 798 11.34 21.90 -2.63
C ALA A 798 12.07 20.58 -2.86
N ALA A 799 13.40 20.61 -2.78
CA ALA A 799 14.20 19.43 -2.51
C ALA A 799 14.15 19.11 -1.00
N GLY A 800 14.28 17.85 -0.62
CA GLY A 800 14.14 17.41 0.78
C GLY A 800 15.15 18.01 1.77
N SER A 801 16.19 18.69 1.28
CA SER A 801 17.14 19.44 2.10
C SER A 801 16.80 20.93 2.25
N ASP A 802 15.90 21.49 1.45
CA ASP A 802 15.77 22.96 1.33
C ASP A 802 15.21 23.59 2.61
N ILE A 803 14.19 22.97 3.22
CA ILE A 803 13.66 23.40 4.53
C ILE A 803 14.72 23.20 5.61
N LYS A 804 15.44 22.07 5.61
CA LYS A 804 16.55 21.79 6.55
C LYS A 804 17.65 22.86 6.47
N ASN A 805 18.04 23.25 5.26
CA ASN A 805 19.08 24.24 5.00
C ASN A 805 18.66 25.65 5.43
N ALA A 806 17.36 25.91 5.45
CA ALA A 806 16.78 27.15 5.95
C ALA A 806 16.71 27.20 7.49
N MET A 807 16.88 26.08 8.20
CA MET A 807 16.85 26.02 9.67
C MET A 807 18.20 26.40 10.32
N ASN A 808 18.17 26.65 11.64
CA ASN A 808 19.38 26.87 12.43
C ASN A 808 20.15 25.54 12.48
N GLN A 809 21.37 25.54 11.92
CA GLN A 809 22.15 24.32 11.76
C GLN A 809 22.59 23.69 13.08
N ASP A 810 22.68 24.47 14.16
CA ASP A 810 23.03 23.92 15.48
C ASP A 810 21.87 23.11 16.08
N VAL A 811 20.63 23.59 15.95
CA VAL A 811 19.41 22.86 16.36
C VAL A 811 19.25 21.57 15.54
N ILE A 812 19.50 21.66 14.24
CA ILE A 812 19.45 20.49 13.35
C ILE A 812 20.47 19.43 13.78
N ARG A 813 21.71 19.82 14.10
CA ARG A 813 22.74 18.87 14.58
C ARG A 813 22.34 18.21 15.89
N GLU A 814 21.70 18.94 16.80
CA GLU A 814 21.18 18.39 18.05
C GLU A 814 20.06 17.36 17.80
N LEU A 815 19.11 17.67 16.92
CA LEU A 815 18.06 16.74 16.50
C LEU A 815 18.63 15.49 15.81
N GLU A 816 19.67 15.63 14.99
CA GLU A 816 20.33 14.50 14.32
C GLU A 816 21.15 13.64 15.30
N ALA A 817 21.70 14.21 16.37
CA ALA A 817 22.44 13.46 17.39
C ALA A 817 21.54 12.49 18.19
N GLY A 818 20.23 12.72 18.21
CA GLY A 818 19.25 11.84 18.84
C GLY A 818 18.75 10.67 17.97
N LEU A 819 19.17 10.60 16.70
CA LEU A 819 18.71 9.58 15.75
C LEU A 819 19.57 8.31 15.79
N SER A 820 18.95 7.17 15.46
CA SER A 820 19.66 5.91 15.27
C SER A 820 20.46 5.90 13.95
N ALA A 821 21.48 5.05 13.84
CA ALA A 821 22.31 4.97 12.64
C ALA A 821 21.48 4.64 11.39
N GLY A 822 21.42 5.57 10.43
CA GLY A 822 20.70 5.43 9.17
C GLY A 822 19.34 6.15 9.11
N GLU A 823 18.83 6.65 10.23
CA GLU A 823 17.62 7.48 10.25
C GLU A 823 17.90 8.91 9.75
N ARG A 824 16.90 9.54 9.12
CA ARG A 824 16.95 10.93 8.64
C ARG A 824 15.80 11.72 9.25
N LEU A 825 16.05 12.98 9.58
CA LEU A 825 14.99 13.88 10.05
C LEU A 825 13.94 14.09 8.96
N SER A 826 12.67 13.88 9.32
CA SER A 826 11.54 14.19 8.45
C SER A 826 11.28 15.70 8.41
N GLU A 827 10.77 16.22 7.29
CA GLU A 827 10.40 17.64 7.17
C GLU A 827 9.38 18.09 8.24
N PRO A 828 8.34 17.30 8.58
CA PRO A 828 7.47 17.61 9.72
C PRO A 828 8.21 17.71 11.06
N THR A 829 9.17 16.82 11.33
CA THR A 829 10.00 16.88 12.55
C THR A 829 10.83 18.17 12.58
N ILE A 830 11.43 18.53 11.44
CA ILE A 830 12.22 19.75 11.30
C ILE A 830 11.35 20.98 11.54
N ILE A 831 10.18 21.07 10.91
CA ILE A 831 9.24 22.19 11.10
C ILE A 831 8.79 22.27 12.56
N ARG A 832 8.47 21.14 13.18
CA ARG A 832 7.96 21.13 14.56
C ARG A 832 8.99 21.58 15.59
N HIS A 833 10.26 21.23 15.41
CA HIS A 833 11.29 21.39 16.44
C HIS A 833 12.36 22.44 16.13
N ALA A 834 12.55 22.82 14.86
CA ALA A 834 13.59 23.75 14.45
C ALA A 834 13.06 25.05 13.82
N LEU A 835 11.77 25.11 13.45
CA LEU A 835 11.17 26.31 12.89
C LEU A 835 10.56 27.18 14.00
N GLU A 836 11.14 28.36 14.21
CA GLU A 836 10.67 29.32 15.22
C GLU A 836 9.67 30.33 14.68
N ARG A 837 9.79 30.69 13.40
CA ARG A 837 8.98 31.70 12.70
C ARG A 837 8.48 31.16 11.38
N PRO A 838 7.40 31.70 10.81
CA PRO A 838 6.96 31.30 9.48
C PRO A 838 8.06 31.55 8.44
N LEU A 839 8.27 30.57 7.56
CA LEU A 839 9.31 30.58 6.55
C LEU A 839 8.69 30.72 5.16
N LEU A 840 9.21 31.64 4.36
CA LEU A 840 8.97 31.73 2.92
C LEU A 840 10.26 31.41 2.16
N LEU A 841 10.26 30.35 1.37
CA LEU A 841 11.31 30.03 0.42
C LEU A 841 10.84 30.34 -1.00
N VAL A 842 11.64 31.11 -1.74
CA VAL A 842 11.37 31.51 -3.13
C VAL A 842 12.39 30.85 -4.07
N TYR A 843 11.88 30.29 -5.15
CA TYR A 843 12.62 29.57 -6.16
C TYR A 843 12.52 30.31 -7.49
N SER A 844 13.68 30.51 -8.14
CA SER A 844 13.76 30.97 -9.52
C SER A 844 14.07 29.76 -10.39
N VAL A 845 13.04 29.21 -11.04
CA VAL A 845 13.09 27.90 -11.70
C VAL A 845 13.29 28.05 -13.21
N ILE A 846 14.20 27.25 -13.77
CA ILE A 846 14.43 27.10 -15.20
C ILE A 846 14.37 25.62 -15.61
N THR A 847 14.15 25.34 -16.89
CA THR A 847 14.25 24.00 -17.46
C THR A 847 15.47 23.92 -18.39
N GLN A 848 16.05 22.73 -18.56
CA GLN A 848 17.20 22.58 -19.45
C GLN A 848 16.83 22.97 -20.88
N THR A 849 17.51 23.98 -21.43
CA THR A 849 17.70 24.10 -22.88
C THR A 849 18.78 23.10 -23.28
N PHE A 850 18.44 22.08 -24.08
CA PHE A 850 19.44 21.26 -24.75
C PHE A 850 20.25 22.13 -25.72
N THR A 851 21.27 22.82 -25.23
CA THR A 851 22.35 23.34 -26.06
C THR A 851 23.49 22.34 -25.94
N ASP A 852 23.38 21.25 -26.68
CA ASP A 852 24.53 20.38 -26.97
C ASP A 852 24.51 20.03 -28.45
N ALA A 853 25.23 20.82 -29.24
CA ALA A 853 25.64 20.52 -30.61
C ALA A 853 26.50 19.24 -30.74
N ARG A 854 26.65 18.45 -29.65
CA ARG A 854 27.32 17.16 -29.63
C ARG A 854 26.40 15.96 -29.87
N ALA A 855 25.08 16.13 -29.85
CA ALA A 855 24.14 15.06 -30.21
C ALA A 855 23.94 14.91 -31.73
N GLU A 856 24.25 15.94 -32.52
CA GLU A 856 24.01 15.95 -33.97
C GLU A 856 25.00 15.09 -34.77
N GLU A 857 26.17 14.72 -34.21
CA GLU A 857 27.18 13.96 -34.96
C GLU A 857 27.16 12.43 -34.75
N MET A 858 26.44 11.88 -33.75
CA MET A 858 26.54 10.44 -33.44
C MET A 858 25.31 9.58 -33.76
N HIS A 859 24.11 10.15 -33.92
CA HIS A 859 22.94 9.37 -34.32
C HIS A 859 22.08 10.17 -35.31
N GLY A 860 22.09 9.76 -36.58
CA GLY A 860 21.25 10.30 -37.66
C GLY A 860 19.76 9.95 -37.49
N THR A 861 19.23 10.12 -36.29
CA THR A 861 17.84 9.86 -35.94
C THR A 861 17.14 11.20 -35.75
N VAL A 862 16.03 11.39 -36.46
CA VAL A 862 15.16 12.56 -36.31
C VAL A 862 14.76 12.70 -34.84
N VAL A 863 15.32 13.69 -34.15
CA VAL A 863 14.95 14.00 -32.76
C VAL A 863 13.52 14.52 -32.77
N LYS A 864 12.58 13.75 -32.19
CA LYS A 864 11.23 14.23 -31.87
C LYS A 864 11.38 15.49 -31.01
N GLU A 865 10.70 16.58 -31.37
CA GLU A 865 10.64 17.79 -30.55
C GLU A 865 10.28 17.43 -29.10
N ASP A 866 11.15 17.76 -28.16
CA ASP A 866 10.89 17.61 -26.74
C ASP A 866 9.68 18.50 -26.38
N LYS A 867 8.55 17.88 -26.03
CA LYS A 867 7.28 18.55 -25.72
C LYS A 867 7.30 19.27 -24.36
N ARG A 868 8.42 19.24 -23.63
CA ARG A 868 8.56 19.92 -22.34
C ARG A 868 8.60 21.45 -22.50
N PRO A 869 7.97 22.20 -21.58
CA PRO A 869 8.01 23.66 -21.61
C PRO A 869 9.44 24.16 -21.44
N LYS A 870 9.90 24.97 -22.40
CA LYS A 870 11.21 25.64 -22.38
C LYS A 870 11.10 26.91 -21.53
N ILE A 871 11.63 26.87 -20.32
CA ILE A 871 11.62 27.98 -19.36
C ILE A 871 13.06 28.49 -19.26
N ARG A 872 13.27 29.72 -19.72
CA ARG A 872 14.59 30.34 -19.83
C ARG A 872 14.91 31.15 -18.57
N ALA A 873 16.17 31.47 -18.33
CA ALA A 873 16.53 32.24 -17.13
C ALA A 873 16.20 33.73 -17.20
N ASP A 874 15.99 34.28 -18.39
CA ASP A 874 15.45 35.64 -18.58
C ASP A 874 13.96 35.73 -18.25
N GLU A 875 13.23 34.61 -18.34
CA GLU A 875 11.82 34.47 -17.96
C GLU A 875 11.62 33.25 -17.03
N PRO A 876 12.20 33.25 -15.81
CA PRO A 876 12.14 32.08 -14.94
C PRO A 876 10.75 31.94 -14.32
N LEU A 877 10.36 30.71 -14.01
CA LEU A 877 9.20 30.48 -13.16
C LEU A 877 9.53 30.84 -11.72
N VAL A 878 8.73 31.70 -11.10
CA VAL A 878 8.79 31.92 -9.65
C VAL A 878 7.89 30.91 -8.97
N ALA A 879 8.46 30.08 -8.11
CA ALA A 879 7.75 29.13 -7.27
C ALA A 879 8.09 29.37 -5.80
N VAL A 880 7.22 28.95 -4.88
CA VAL A 880 7.40 29.20 -3.45
C VAL A 880 7.08 27.98 -2.60
N VAL A 881 7.72 27.93 -1.44
CA VAL A 881 7.38 27.05 -0.34
C VAL A 881 7.17 27.90 0.91
N VAL A 882 6.09 27.63 1.64
CA VAL A 882 5.74 28.33 2.87
C VAL A 882 5.63 27.31 3.98
N ALA A 883 6.32 27.49 5.09
CA ALA A 883 6.23 26.63 6.27
C ALA A 883 5.86 27.45 7.51
N PHE A 884 5.12 26.85 8.44
CA PHE A 884 4.63 27.53 9.63
C PHE A 884 5.06 26.79 10.89
N PRO A 885 5.48 27.50 11.95
CA PRO A 885 5.89 26.90 13.20
C PRO A 885 4.68 26.36 13.97
N VAL A 886 4.94 25.58 15.03
CA VAL A 886 3.93 25.08 15.97
C VAL A 886 3.90 25.97 17.21
N SER A 887 2.73 26.25 17.79
CA SER A 887 2.66 27.01 19.04
C SER A 887 3.13 26.17 20.23
N SER A 888 3.76 26.80 21.22
CA SER A 888 3.99 26.17 22.53
C SER A 888 2.70 25.93 23.31
N ASP A 889 1.61 26.65 22.98
CA ASP A 889 0.31 26.62 23.67
C ASP A 889 -0.75 25.76 22.94
N ASP A 890 -0.38 25.06 21.85
CA ASP A 890 -1.31 24.19 21.09
C ASP A 890 -1.67 22.88 21.83
N GLU A 891 -1.15 22.66 23.05
CA GLU A 891 -1.70 21.67 23.99
C GLU A 891 -3.01 22.15 24.67
N GLU A 892 -3.34 23.45 24.68
CA GLU A 892 -4.51 23.97 25.42
C GLU A 892 -5.45 24.95 24.69
N ARG A 893 -5.14 25.44 23.48
CA ARG A 893 -5.96 26.51 22.83
C ARG A 893 -6.62 26.12 21.50
N ALA A 894 -7.41 25.05 21.49
CA ALA A 894 -8.34 24.72 20.39
C ALA A 894 -9.62 25.62 20.41
N GLY A 895 -9.51 26.92 20.66
CA GLY A 895 -10.65 27.72 21.10
C GLY A 895 -10.64 29.22 20.82
N SER A 896 -10.25 29.70 19.64
CA SER A 896 -10.78 31.01 19.15
C SER A 896 -10.67 31.25 17.63
N LYS A 897 -11.75 30.92 16.93
CA LYS A 897 -12.41 31.63 15.82
C LYS A 897 -11.61 32.16 14.61
N LYS A 898 -11.99 31.55 13.46
CA LYS A 898 -12.41 32.11 12.16
C LYS A 898 -11.33 32.37 11.10
N GLY A 899 -11.21 31.42 10.17
CA GLY A 899 -10.69 31.72 8.84
C GLY A 899 -10.34 30.51 7.97
N ARG A 900 -11.30 30.05 7.15
CA ARG A 900 -11.22 29.32 5.85
C ARG A 900 -10.75 27.84 5.76
N VAL A 901 -11.26 27.24 4.70
CA VAL A 901 -11.69 25.84 4.52
C VAL A 901 -10.74 25.04 3.63
N SER A 902 -10.29 23.89 4.10
CA SER A 902 -10.00 22.75 3.22
C SER A 902 -11.07 21.68 3.39
N ARG A 903 -11.43 21.02 2.28
CA ARG A 903 -12.46 19.98 2.31
C ARG A 903 -11.86 18.73 2.92
N PHE A 904 -12.20 18.46 4.16
CA PHE A 904 -11.94 17.17 4.77
C PHE A 904 -13.19 16.31 4.68
N VAL A 905 -12.99 15.01 4.66
CA VAL A 905 -14.04 14.07 5.01
C VAL A 905 -13.70 13.62 6.42
N ALA A 906 -14.57 13.97 7.36
CA ALA A 906 -14.38 13.64 8.77
C ALA A 906 -15.57 12.79 9.24
N ASN A 907 -15.29 11.93 10.21
CA ASN A 907 -16.32 11.07 10.78
C ASN A 907 -17.23 11.84 11.76
N THR A 908 -18.35 11.23 12.14
CA THR A 908 -19.37 11.81 13.01
C THR A 908 -18.85 12.13 14.41
N VAL A 909 -17.90 11.34 14.92
CA VAL A 909 -17.17 11.61 16.18
C VAL A 909 -16.43 12.95 16.11
N TYR A 910 -15.58 13.13 15.08
CA TYR A 910 -14.83 14.39 14.89
C TYR A 910 -15.78 15.58 14.72
N ALA A 911 -16.88 15.37 13.98
CA ALA A 911 -17.89 16.40 13.75
C ALA A 911 -18.55 16.87 15.06
N ARG A 912 -18.96 15.96 15.94
CA ARG A 912 -19.56 16.31 17.24
C ARG A 912 -18.57 17.03 18.15
N MET A 913 -17.33 16.56 18.22
CA MET A 913 -16.32 17.13 19.14
C MET A 913 -15.85 18.51 18.73
N ASN A 914 -15.72 18.78 17.43
CA ASN A 914 -15.05 19.98 16.94
C ASN A 914 -15.97 20.99 16.25
N LEU A 915 -17.23 20.65 15.97
CA LEU A 915 -18.13 21.49 15.15
C LEU A 915 -19.47 21.83 15.81
N ASN A 916 -19.66 21.56 17.11
CA ASN A 916 -20.93 21.81 17.82
C ASN A 916 -22.16 21.24 17.07
N MET A 917 -22.05 20.05 16.46
CA MET A 917 -23.23 19.34 15.98
C MET A 917 -23.99 18.77 17.19
N PRO A 918 -25.32 18.92 17.26
CA PRO A 918 -26.10 18.42 18.39
C PRO A 918 -25.87 16.91 18.56
N SER A 919 -25.82 16.48 19.81
CA SER A 919 -25.82 15.05 20.11
C SER A 919 -27.15 14.45 19.65
N ALA A 920 -27.18 13.16 19.30
CA ALA A 920 -28.43 12.48 18.93
C ALA A 920 -29.49 12.53 20.05
N ASP A 921 -29.07 12.83 21.29
CA ASP A 921 -29.94 13.02 22.44
C ASP A 921 -30.64 14.40 22.43
N GLU A 922 -30.03 15.44 21.82
CA GLU A 922 -30.62 16.78 21.69
C GLU A 922 -31.70 16.85 20.60
N GLU A 923 -31.58 16.07 19.51
CA GLU A 923 -32.61 16.01 18.45
C GLU A 923 -33.91 15.32 18.91
N GLN A 924 -33.87 14.49 19.96
CA GLN A 924 -35.09 13.87 20.50
C GLN A 924 -35.91 14.82 21.38
N ASP A 925 -35.28 15.82 22.02
CA ASP A 925 -35.98 16.80 22.85
C ASP A 925 -36.58 17.95 22.02
N GLU A 926 -35.99 18.34 20.88
CA GLU A 926 -36.58 19.35 19.98
C GLU A 926 -37.78 18.82 19.18
N GLY A 927 -37.94 17.50 19.06
CA GLY A 927 -39.12 16.87 18.45
C GLY A 927 -40.35 16.79 19.37
N ALA A 928 -40.21 17.18 20.65
CA ALA A 928 -41.25 17.09 21.66
C ALA A 928 -41.67 18.46 22.26
N ALA A 929 -41.19 19.57 21.69
CA ALA A 929 -41.55 20.94 22.10
C ALA A 929 -42.56 21.61 21.16
#